data_AF-A0A1I2RMC6-F1
#
_entry.id   AF-A0A1I2RMC6-F1
#
_cell.length_a   1.000
_cell.length_b   1.000
_cell.length_c   1.000
_cell.angle_alpha   90.00
_cell.angle_beta   90.00
_cell.angle_gamma   90.00
#
_symmetry.space_group_name_H-M   'P 1'
#
loop_
_entity.id
_entity.type
_entity.pdbx_description
1 polymer ?
#
loop_
_entity_poly.entity_id
_entity_poly.type
_entity_poly.pdbx_seq_one_letter_code
_entity_poly.pdbx_strand_id
1 'polypeptide(L)'
;MMRKLPFAVLLWLGIACLSPSWAQIPSGKFTNLGPQVYASLIQGSVFADDVAGKSYVYTVVRGRPAHFIGYSLDPLKLVVDAPLADTDGSWDVEVSTDGTVYIAAANGVLFKHVPGTDAVTSLGTVLPGEKVIWDLAAGKDGEIFGGTYPGCRVFRYHPKDGFSDVGRGPLVEDENYVRSVTYHQGTGKVYAGIASHSAMVELDPKTGEKKQLLPDHDRDQEAIYHINLVHGLKGGDRVFGWLTGPTERITTIYNLKTKKFEAYMPTMDVKSVIKAPKGSKVYYTAGKKLYEIDYATKAPAPKELTATEGETKTIRWGKNGLLYLLTSSKHIHTYNPKTGQLTTEQVGIPGQPIDIQSIGIGPDGLVWSGGYLAGGHATYNPATGENRQLPGLDQTEGLANLGSEIYFGIYAKARLYAYDTKKPWDMKQNNPRLLGQIKGQDRPFAVLGLEKLNKVLFGTVPGYGQLGGALVEYDVATDKLETLTNLIPDQSIVSLVETGDLVIGGTSIFGGLGGKPTQAEGKVFGWDPVRKQKTFELVPVPGAMAITGLMKGPDGNIWGFADGDLFILDVANRSVLSTHRLFEIHTRPSHIWRSAFMMLHPSGTVYAAVNGKFLKIDPNTKQMTQLDENVGMPVMDEQGKLYFKRGMDLWLYEPEAPVE
;
A
#
# COMPACT_ATOMS: atom_id res chain seq x y z
N MET A 1 22.37 77.93 55.19
CA MET A 1 23.62 77.13 55.20
C MET A 1 23.53 76.14 54.05
N MET A 2 24.18 76.41 52.90
CA MET A 2 25.45 75.77 52.48
C MET A 2 25.32 74.23 52.42
N ARG A 3 25.52 73.49 51.31
CA ARG A 3 26.36 73.70 50.11
C ARG A 3 26.02 72.64 49.02
N LYS A 4 26.04 73.10 47.76
CA LYS A 4 26.71 72.55 46.55
C LYS A 4 26.26 71.23 45.89
N LEU A 5 25.81 71.39 44.64
CA LEU A 5 26.02 70.53 43.47
C LEU A 5 27.51 70.14 43.28
N PRO A 6 27.81 69.00 42.62
CA PRO A 6 28.26 69.11 41.22
C PRO A 6 27.87 67.94 40.27
N PHE A 7 27.74 68.32 38.99
CA PHE A 7 28.12 67.63 37.74
C PHE A 7 28.41 66.12 37.74
N ALA A 8 27.72 65.40 36.85
CA ALA A 8 28.29 64.27 36.13
C ALA A 8 27.81 64.26 34.67
N VAL A 9 28.79 64.34 33.77
CA VAL A 9 28.73 64.27 32.32
C VAL A 9 28.37 62.84 31.89
N LEU A 10 27.37 62.66 31.03
CA LEU A 10 27.08 61.37 30.41
C LEU A 10 27.64 61.36 28.98
N LEU A 11 28.77 60.68 28.82
CA LEU A 11 29.40 60.34 27.54
C LEU A 11 28.53 59.29 26.82
N TRP A 12 28.13 59.59 25.59
CA TRP A 12 27.63 58.60 24.64
C TRP A 12 28.83 57.85 24.04
N LEU A 13 28.99 56.57 24.39
CA LEU A 13 29.89 55.63 23.73
C LEU A 13 29.05 54.67 22.89
N GLY A 14 29.11 54.85 21.58
CA GLY A 14 28.53 53.91 20.61
C GLY A 14 29.29 52.59 20.64
N ILE A 15 28.66 51.56 21.19
CA ILE A 15 29.06 50.18 20.94
C ILE A 15 28.43 49.80 19.61
N ALA A 16 29.25 49.70 18.57
CA ALA A 16 28.88 49.03 17.34
C ALA A 16 28.60 47.56 17.68
N CYS A 17 27.32 47.18 17.73
CA CYS A 17 26.92 45.78 17.68
C CYS A 17 27.33 45.22 16.32
N LEU A 18 28.54 44.66 16.25
CA LEU A 18 28.83 43.61 15.28
C LEU A 18 28.03 42.39 15.73
N SER A 19 26.80 42.27 15.21
CA SER A 19 26.08 41.00 15.22
C SER A 19 27.02 39.98 14.55
N PRO A 20 27.40 38.87 15.21
CA PRO A 20 28.01 37.78 14.48
C PRO A 20 26.94 37.33 13.49
N SER A 21 27.13 37.61 12.21
CA SER A 21 26.44 36.88 11.17
C SER A 21 26.84 35.42 11.36
N TRP A 22 25.96 34.64 11.98
CA TRP A 22 26.03 33.20 11.89
C TRP A 22 25.83 32.90 10.41
N ALA A 23 26.95 32.80 9.68
CA ALA A 23 26.95 32.22 8.36
C ALA A 23 26.26 30.87 8.51
N GLN A 24 25.11 30.73 7.86
CA GLN A 24 24.43 29.46 7.73
C GLN A 24 25.45 28.52 7.10
N ILE A 25 25.99 27.59 7.90
CA ILE A 25 26.94 26.59 7.41
C ILE A 25 26.23 25.90 6.25
N PRO A 26 26.82 25.85 5.04
CA PRO A 26 26.14 25.25 3.92
C PRO A 26 25.85 23.79 4.28
N SER A 27 24.57 23.42 4.26
CA SER A 27 24.17 22.02 4.36
C SER A 27 24.40 21.43 2.97
N GLY A 28 24.98 20.23 2.89
CA GLY A 28 25.34 19.58 1.62
C GLY A 28 24.27 19.62 0.51
N LYS A 29 24.66 19.28 -0.72
CA LYS A 29 23.82 19.56 -1.90
C LYS A 29 22.74 18.49 -2.12
N PHE A 30 21.49 18.94 -2.29
CA PHE A 30 20.37 18.09 -2.70
C PHE A 30 20.07 18.23 -4.20
N THR A 31 19.88 17.10 -4.90
CA THR A 31 19.52 17.06 -6.32
C THR A 31 18.35 16.10 -6.55
N ASN A 32 17.27 16.56 -7.19
CA ASN A 32 16.18 15.68 -7.64
C ASN A 32 16.60 14.97 -8.93
N LEU A 33 16.61 13.64 -8.92
CA LEU A 33 16.95 12.78 -10.06
C LEU A 33 15.70 12.29 -10.82
N GLY A 34 14.52 12.72 -10.38
CA GLY A 34 13.24 12.47 -11.02
C GLY A 34 12.63 11.10 -10.70
N PRO A 35 11.45 10.83 -11.28
CA PRO A 35 10.67 9.64 -10.99
C PRO A 35 11.39 8.38 -11.46
N GLN A 36 11.34 7.34 -10.62
CA GLN A 36 12.06 6.10 -10.91
C GLN A 36 11.19 5.04 -11.57
N VAL A 37 9.99 4.78 -11.06
CA VAL A 37 9.15 3.67 -11.50
C VAL A 37 7.85 4.19 -12.12
N TYR A 38 7.48 3.66 -13.28
CA TYR A 38 6.23 3.99 -13.96
C TYR A 38 5.35 2.75 -14.11
N ALA A 39 4.05 2.91 -13.85
CA ALA A 39 3.08 1.82 -13.98
C ALA A 39 1.86 2.25 -14.79
N SER A 40 1.27 1.28 -15.50
CA SER A 40 -0.02 1.44 -16.20
C SER A 40 -1.12 0.60 -15.53
N LEU A 41 -1.04 0.46 -14.20
CA LEU A 41 -2.03 -0.28 -13.43
C LEU A 41 -3.36 0.49 -13.42
N ILE A 42 -4.37 -0.08 -14.05
CA ILE A 42 -5.73 0.42 -13.99
C ILE A 42 -6.46 -0.11 -12.74
N GLN A 43 -7.27 0.74 -12.12
CA GLN A 43 -8.06 0.41 -10.93
C GLN A 43 -9.55 0.56 -11.22
N GLY A 44 -10.28 1.42 -10.48
CA GLY A 44 -11.71 1.66 -10.71
C GLY A 44 -11.98 1.95 -12.19
N SER A 45 -13.01 1.31 -12.73
CA SER A 45 -13.36 1.39 -14.14
C SER A 45 -14.87 1.35 -14.31
N VAL A 46 -15.38 2.06 -15.32
CA VAL A 46 -16.80 2.01 -15.66
C VAL A 46 -17.01 2.25 -17.15
N PHE A 47 -18.08 1.68 -17.69
CA PHE A 47 -18.60 2.09 -18.99
C PHE A 47 -19.74 3.08 -18.79
N ALA A 48 -19.71 4.20 -19.52
CA ALA A 48 -20.76 5.23 -19.45
C ALA A 48 -21.15 5.72 -20.84
N ASP A 49 -22.37 6.25 -20.95
CA ASP A 49 -22.84 6.93 -22.17
C ASP A 49 -22.95 8.42 -21.88
N ASP A 50 -22.68 9.27 -22.87
CA ASP A 50 -23.05 10.69 -22.80
C ASP A 50 -24.53 10.91 -23.12
N VAL A 51 -24.96 12.18 -22.99
CA VAL A 51 -26.35 12.60 -23.28
C VAL A 51 -26.77 12.38 -24.74
N ALA A 52 -25.81 12.29 -25.66
CA ALA A 52 -26.05 11.97 -27.07
C ALA A 52 -26.10 10.45 -27.33
N GLY A 53 -25.83 9.63 -26.31
CA GLY A 53 -25.83 8.17 -26.38
C GLY A 53 -24.53 7.57 -26.91
N LYS A 54 -23.46 8.35 -27.05
CA LYS A 54 -22.13 7.83 -27.42
C LYS A 54 -21.51 7.15 -26.19
N SER A 55 -20.92 5.99 -26.41
CA SER A 55 -20.37 5.15 -25.35
C SER A 55 -18.87 5.36 -25.13
N TYR A 56 -18.49 5.30 -23.86
CA TYR A 56 -17.13 5.45 -23.38
C TYR A 56 -16.78 4.36 -22.38
N VAL A 57 -15.49 4.13 -22.21
CA VAL A 57 -14.93 3.44 -21.06
C VAL A 57 -14.00 4.39 -20.32
N TYR A 58 -14.15 4.44 -19.01
CA TYR A 58 -13.33 5.25 -18.11
C TYR A 58 -12.60 4.35 -17.12
N THR A 59 -11.40 4.74 -16.74
CA THR A 59 -10.64 4.08 -15.69
C THR A 59 -9.66 5.02 -15.02
N VAL A 60 -9.25 4.70 -13.80
CA VAL A 60 -8.15 5.40 -13.12
C VAL A 60 -6.85 4.61 -13.25
N VAL A 61 -5.80 5.27 -13.73
CA VAL A 61 -4.43 4.77 -13.69
C VAL A 61 -3.78 5.23 -12.40
N ARG A 62 -3.27 4.28 -11.63
CA ARG A 62 -2.51 4.53 -10.40
C ARG A 62 -1.19 5.24 -10.74
N GLY A 63 -0.90 6.29 -9.99
CA GLY A 63 0.25 7.18 -10.17
C GLY A 63 0.24 8.26 -9.10
N ARG A 64 1.27 9.12 -9.01
CA ARG A 64 1.25 10.29 -8.11
C ARG A 64 1.50 11.59 -8.89
N PRO A 65 0.44 12.35 -9.28
CA PRO A 65 -0.97 12.06 -9.05
C PRO A 65 -1.47 10.86 -9.89
N ALA A 66 -2.58 10.26 -9.47
CA ALA A 66 -3.31 9.31 -10.33
C ALA A 66 -4.01 10.05 -11.46
N HIS A 67 -4.32 9.33 -12.54
CA HIS A 67 -4.98 9.92 -13.70
C HIS A 67 -6.31 9.24 -13.98
N PHE A 68 -7.38 10.02 -14.19
CA PHE A 68 -8.64 9.55 -14.74
C PHE A 68 -8.56 9.61 -16.26
N ILE A 69 -8.71 8.45 -16.89
CA ILE A 69 -8.55 8.26 -18.33
C ILE A 69 -9.86 7.78 -18.94
N GLY A 70 -10.23 8.35 -20.08
CA GLY A 70 -11.45 8.01 -20.82
C GLY A 70 -11.18 7.71 -22.29
N TYR A 71 -11.82 6.68 -22.83
CA TYR A 71 -11.79 6.35 -24.26
C TYR A 71 -13.21 6.31 -24.83
N SER A 72 -13.43 6.88 -26.02
CA SER A 72 -14.62 6.54 -26.82
C SER A 72 -14.51 5.11 -27.30
N LEU A 73 -15.63 4.38 -27.45
CA LEU A 73 -15.60 2.98 -27.90
C LEU A 73 -15.71 2.79 -29.42
N ASP A 74 -16.15 3.81 -30.16
CA ASP A 74 -16.31 3.74 -31.62
C ASP A 74 -15.99 5.10 -32.28
N PRO A 75 -14.79 5.27 -32.88
CA PRO A 75 -13.64 4.37 -32.76
C PRO A 75 -13.03 4.41 -31.34
N LEU A 76 -12.19 3.42 -31.00
CA LEU A 76 -11.41 3.44 -29.77
C LEU A 76 -10.41 4.58 -29.78
N LYS A 77 -10.63 5.61 -28.97
CA LYS A 77 -9.78 6.81 -28.93
C LYS A 77 -9.75 7.43 -27.55
N LEU A 78 -8.55 7.78 -27.07
CA LEU A 78 -8.35 8.57 -25.85
C LEU A 78 -9.05 9.93 -25.98
N VAL A 79 -9.94 10.25 -25.03
CA VAL A 79 -10.71 11.50 -24.98
C VAL A 79 -10.53 12.28 -23.68
N VAL A 80 -10.09 11.62 -22.61
CA VAL A 80 -9.81 12.27 -21.31
C VAL A 80 -8.52 11.70 -20.75
N ASP A 81 -7.64 12.57 -20.27
CA ASP A 81 -6.49 12.25 -19.43
C ASP A 81 -6.32 13.38 -18.42
N ALA A 82 -6.85 13.18 -17.21
CA ALA A 82 -6.96 14.23 -16.20
C ALA A 82 -6.30 13.80 -14.88
N PRO A 83 -5.36 14.59 -14.33
CA PRO A 83 -4.78 14.29 -13.03
C PRO A 83 -5.84 14.44 -11.93
N LEU A 84 -5.83 13.48 -11.00
CA LEU A 84 -6.58 13.52 -9.76
C LEU A 84 -5.65 14.06 -8.67
N ALA A 85 -5.84 15.32 -8.31
CA ALA A 85 -4.98 16.00 -7.34
C ALA A 85 -4.88 15.24 -6.00
N ASP A 86 -3.66 15.19 -5.46
CA ASP A 86 -3.33 14.68 -4.13
C ASP A 86 -3.78 13.25 -3.82
N THR A 87 -3.98 12.41 -4.85
CA THR A 87 -4.29 10.98 -4.69
C THR A 87 -3.34 10.12 -5.51
N ASP A 88 -3.09 8.91 -5.00
CA ASP A 88 -2.25 7.91 -5.66
C ASP A 88 -3.06 6.92 -6.52
N GLY A 89 -4.39 6.98 -6.47
CA GLY A 89 -5.25 6.09 -7.23
C GLY A 89 -6.73 6.23 -6.88
N SER A 90 -7.52 5.28 -7.35
CA SER A 90 -8.95 5.20 -7.07
C SER A 90 -9.41 3.75 -7.15
N TRP A 91 -10.03 3.26 -6.07
CA TRP A 91 -10.43 1.86 -6.01
C TRP A 91 -11.68 1.55 -6.81
N ASP A 92 -12.56 2.53 -6.98
CA ASP A 92 -13.82 2.34 -7.69
C ASP A 92 -14.27 3.60 -8.43
N VAL A 93 -15.02 3.39 -9.51
CA VAL A 93 -15.63 4.43 -10.33
C VAL A 93 -17.05 3.97 -10.64
N GLU A 94 -18.04 4.82 -10.42
CA GLU A 94 -19.45 4.44 -10.53
C GLU A 94 -20.25 5.47 -11.34
N VAL A 95 -21.24 5.01 -12.08
CA VAL A 95 -22.15 5.87 -12.86
C VAL A 95 -23.44 6.04 -12.08
N SER A 96 -23.76 7.26 -11.70
CA SER A 96 -25.03 7.58 -11.05
C SER A 96 -26.20 7.46 -12.04
N THR A 97 -27.42 7.40 -11.51
CA THR A 97 -28.65 7.27 -12.31
C THR A 97 -28.91 8.46 -13.24
N ASP A 98 -28.24 9.60 -13.01
CA ASP A 98 -28.29 10.78 -13.89
C ASP A 98 -27.22 10.78 -15.00
N GLY A 99 -26.38 9.74 -15.06
CA GLY A 99 -25.29 9.60 -16.04
C GLY A 99 -23.95 10.20 -15.61
N THR A 100 -23.88 10.86 -14.45
CA THR A 100 -22.62 11.41 -13.92
C THR A 100 -21.71 10.28 -13.44
N VAL A 101 -20.43 10.34 -13.79
CA VAL A 101 -19.39 9.43 -13.31
C VAL A 101 -18.78 9.99 -12.03
N TYR A 102 -18.72 9.17 -10.99
CA TYR A 102 -18.08 9.50 -9.72
C TYR A 102 -16.85 8.62 -9.49
N ILE A 103 -15.80 9.20 -8.91
CA ILE A 103 -14.47 8.57 -8.78
C ILE A 103 -14.08 8.58 -7.30
N ALA A 104 -13.88 7.38 -6.72
CA ALA A 104 -13.52 7.20 -5.33
C ALA A 104 -12.00 7.27 -5.13
N ALA A 105 -11.46 8.44 -4.79
CA ALA A 105 -10.03 8.61 -4.66
C ALA A 105 -9.45 8.02 -3.36
N ALA A 106 -8.20 7.58 -3.43
CA ALA A 106 -7.43 7.01 -2.32
C ALA A 106 -6.91 8.05 -1.30
N ASN A 107 -7.54 9.23 -1.25
CA ASN A 107 -7.30 10.29 -0.27
C ASN A 107 -8.60 10.75 0.45
N GLY A 108 -9.71 10.01 0.29
CA GLY A 108 -11.00 10.35 0.92
C GLY A 108 -11.80 11.41 0.17
N VAL A 109 -11.37 11.82 -1.03
CA VAL A 109 -12.05 12.80 -1.88
C VAL A 109 -12.90 12.10 -2.93
N LEU A 110 -14.11 12.62 -3.14
CA LEU A 110 -14.96 12.20 -4.28
C LEU A 110 -14.75 13.17 -5.44
N PHE A 111 -14.46 12.65 -6.63
CA PHE A 111 -14.45 13.46 -7.86
C PHE A 111 -15.67 13.12 -8.72
N LYS A 112 -16.05 14.04 -9.60
CA LYS A 112 -17.09 13.82 -10.61
C LYS A 112 -16.62 14.17 -12.01
N HIS A 113 -17.22 13.50 -12.99
CA HIS A 113 -17.01 13.69 -14.41
C HIS A 113 -18.33 13.52 -15.17
N VAL A 114 -18.55 14.35 -16.19
CA VAL A 114 -19.70 14.22 -17.10
C VAL A 114 -19.22 13.57 -18.40
N PRO A 115 -19.73 12.39 -18.78
CA PRO A 115 -19.30 11.72 -20.01
C PRO A 115 -19.39 12.61 -21.25
N GLY A 116 -18.36 12.55 -22.10
CA GLY A 116 -18.26 13.37 -23.32
C GLY A 116 -17.64 14.75 -23.11
N THR A 117 -17.27 15.11 -21.87
CA THR A 117 -16.45 16.29 -21.56
C THR A 117 -15.00 15.88 -21.27
N ASP A 118 -14.13 16.83 -20.98
CA ASP A 118 -12.75 16.61 -20.52
C ASP A 118 -12.54 16.97 -19.03
N ALA A 119 -13.53 17.59 -18.39
CA ALA A 119 -13.40 18.12 -17.04
C ALA A 119 -13.60 17.04 -15.96
N VAL A 120 -12.73 17.05 -14.95
CA VAL A 120 -12.88 16.31 -13.70
C VAL A 120 -12.89 17.30 -12.55
N THR A 121 -13.93 17.24 -11.71
CA THR A 121 -14.13 18.21 -10.60
C THR A 121 -14.07 17.50 -9.26
N SER A 122 -13.26 18.02 -8.33
CA SER A 122 -13.27 17.57 -6.94
C SER A 122 -14.54 18.06 -6.23
N LEU A 123 -15.20 17.16 -5.50
CA LEU A 123 -16.32 17.49 -4.60
C LEU A 123 -15.86 17.66 -3.15
N GLY A 124 -14.59 17.42 -2.86
CA GLY A 124 -14.01 17.49 -1.53
C GLY A 124 -14.06 16.17 -0.76
N THR A 125 -13.58 16.24 0.49
CA THR A 125 -13.51 15.08 1.40
C THR A 125 -14.91 14.63 1.81
N VAL A 126 -15.18 13.32 1.70
CA VAL A 126 -16.53 12.76 1.92
C VAL A 126 -16.98 12.86 3.37
N LEU A 127 -16.10 12.55 4.33
CA LEU A 127 -16.36 12.61 5.76
C LEU A 127 -15.08 13.01 6.50
N PRO A 128 -15.14 13.86 7.53
CA PRO A 128 -13.96 14.22 8.32
C PRO A 128 -13.27 12.99 8.91
N GLY A 129 -11.95 12.93 8.77
CA GLY A 129 -11.10 11.85 9.28
C GLY A 129 -10.91 10.67 8.32
N GLU A 130 -11.80 10.48 7.34
CA GLU A 130 -11.67 9.42 6.34
C GLU A 130 -10.57 9.74 5.33
N LYS A 131 -9.81 8.71 4.95
CA LYS A 131 -8.58 8.79 4.15
C LYS A 131 -8.65 8.01 2.84
N VAL A 132 -9.57 7.06 2.71
CA VAL A 132 -9.74 6.27 1.48
C VAL A 132 -11.22 6.03 1.26
N ILE A 133 -11.67 6.14 0.02
CA ILE A 133 -12.95 5.59 -0.44
C ILE A 133 -12.65 4.29 -1.18
N TRP A 134 -13.24 3.20 -0.74
CA TRP A 134 -12.94 1.86 -1.27
C TRP A 134 -13.85 1.43 -2.40
N ASP A 135 -15.10 1.88 -2.36
CA ASP A 135 -16.14 1.39 -3.27
C ASP A 135 -17.29 2.39 -3.32
N LEU A 136 -17.98 2.42 -4.45
CA LEU A 136 -19.15 3.26 -4.69
C LEU A 136 -20.35 2.41 -5.10
N ALA A 137 -21.55 2.92 -4.84
CA ALA A 137 -22.79 2.35 -5.32
C ALA A 137 -23.79 3.43 -5.70
N ALA A 138 -24.38 3.32 -6.89
CA ALA A 138 -25.40 4.24 -7.36
C ALA A 138 -26.73 4.06 -6.61
N GLY A 139 -27.19 5.15 -5.99
CA GLY A 139 -28.47 5.30 -5.31
C GLY A 139 -29.59 5.77 -6.24
N LYS A 140 -30.68 6.31 -5.66
CA LYS A 140 -31.77 6.90 -6.45
C LYS A 140 -31.48 8.35 -6.80
N ASP A 141 -32.07 8.84 -7.88
CA ASP A 141 -32.18 10.28 -8.16
C ASP A 141 -30.83 11.06 -8.13
N GLY A 142 -29.74 10.41 -8.54
CA GLY A 142 -28.40 11.01 -8.56
C GLY A 142 -27.55 10.70 -7.33
N GLU A 143 -28.07 9.99 -6.33
CA GLU A 143 -27.35 9.61 -5.11
C GLU A 143 -26.18 8.66 -5.37
N ILE A 144 -25.13 8.79 -4.56
CA ILE A 144 -24.00 7.86 -4.48
C ILE A 144 -23.78 7.48 -3.02
N PHE A 145 -23.54 6.20 -2.76
CA PHE A 145 -23.06 5.70 -1.48
C PHE A 145 -21.61 5.24 -1.64
N GLY A 146 -20.82 5.30 -0.56
CA GLY A 146 -19.46 4.76 -0.60
C GLY A 146 -18.92 4.34 0.76
N GLY A 147 -18.08 3.31 0.75
CA GLY A 147 -17.40 2.77 1.94
C GLY A 147 -16.04 3.42 2.18
N THR A 148 -15.69 3.65 3.45
CA THR A 148 -14.49 4.42 3.82
C THR A 148 -13.52 3.69 4.76
N TYR A 149 -12.33 4.26 4.89
CA TYR A 149 -11.30 3.96 5.91
C TYR A 149 -10.73 5.26 6.45
N PRO A 150 -10.34 5.37 7.74
CA PRO A 150 -10.24 4.28 8.73
C PRO A 150 -11.44 4.12 9.66
N GLY A 151 -12.53 4.87 9.45
CA GLY A 151 -13.64 4.87 10.40
C GLY A 151 -14.64 3.72 10.24
N CYS A 152 -14.47 2.84 9.25
CA CYS A 152 -15.46 1.84 8.87
C CYS A 152 -16.86 2.44 8.64
N ARG A 153 -16.94 3.56 7.89
CA ARG A 153 -18.19 4.30 7.68
C ARG A 153 -18.72 4.16 6.25
N VAL A 154 -20.00 4.50 6.10
CA VAL A 154 -20.66 4.66 4.80
C VAL A 154 -21.13 6.10 4.67
N PHE A 155 -20.65 6.79 3.63
CA PHE A 155 -21.17 8.10 3.27
C PHE A 155 -22.26 7.98 2.21
N ARG A 156 -23.12 8.99 2.15
CA ARG A 156 -23.98 9.31 1.02
C ARG A 156 -23.60 10.67 0.45
N TYR A 157 -23.59 10.81 -0.86
CA TYR A 157 -23.57 12.07 -1.58
C TYR A 157 -24.85 12.23 -2.42
N HIS A 158 -25.44 13.41 -2.42
CA HIS A 158 -26.40 13.82 -3.45
C HIS A 158 -26.12 15.26 -3.89
N PRO A 159 -26.25 15.60 -5.19
CA PRO A 159 -26.06 16.96 -5.68
C PRO A 159 -26.88 18.08 -4.99
N LYS A 160 -27.97 17.75 -4.29
CA LYS A 160 -28.86 18.73 -3.65
C LYS A 160 -28.39 19.15 -2.25
N ASP A 161 -27.84 18.21 -1.48
CA ASP A 161 -27.55 18.40 -0.05
C ASP A 161 -26.13 17.98 0.37
N GLY A 162 -25.33 17.41 -0.55
CA GLY A 162 -23.92 17.11 -0.32
C GLY A 162 -23.70 15.79 0.42
N PHE A 163 -22.66 15.76 1.27
CA PHE A 163 -22.22 14.56 1.99
C PHE A 163 -22.93 14.37 3.33
N SER A 164 -23.21 13.12 3.68
CA SER A 164 -23.72 12.73 5.00
C SER A 164 -23.19 11.35 5.41
N ASP A 165 -23.00 11.13 6.71
CA ASP A 165 -22.75 9.80 7.26
C ASP A 165 -24.09 9.10 7.54
N VAL A 166 -24.42 8.14 6.69
CA VAL A 166 -25.69 7.39 6.79
C VAL A 166 -25.60 6.20 7.75
N GLY A 167 -24.39 5.78 8.10
CA GLY A 167 -24.14 4.79 9.15
C GLY A 167 -24.20 5.36 10.57
N ARG A 168 -24.11 6.69 10.72
CA ARG A 168 -24.04 7.39 12.02
C ARG A 168 -22.93 6.82 12.91
N GLY A 169 -21.75 6.64 12.32
CA GLY A 169 -20.60 5.98 12.95
C GLY A 169 -20.21 4.66 12.26
N PRO A 170 -19.28 3.90 12.84
CA PRO A 170 -18.74 2.67 12.25
C PRO A 170 -19.85 1.64 12.01
N LEU A 171 -19.79 0.91 10.88
CA LEU A 171 -20.70 -0.19 10.59
C LEU A 171 -20.47 -1.38 11.53
N VAL A 172 -19.22 -1.63 11.90
CA VAL A 172 -18.80 -2.62 12.89
C VAL A 172 -17.80 -1.92 13.80
N GLU A 173 -18.07 -1.93 15.10
CA GLU A 173 -17.18 -1.32 16.10
C GLU A 173 -15.78 -1.93 16.01
N ASP A 174 -14.76 -1.10 16.24
CA ASP A 174 -13.33 -1.42 16.14
C ASP A 174 -12.79 -1.87 14.77
N GLU A 175 -13.62 -2.00 13.74
CA GLU A 175 -13.14 -2.26 12.37
C GLU A 175 -12.71 -0.97 11.69
N ASN A 176 -11.86 -1.09 10.67
CA ASN A 176 -11.34 0.08 9.95
C ASN A 176 -11.90 0.26 8.55
N TYR A 177 -12.39 -0.80 7.92
CA TYR A 177 -12.68 -0.78 6.50
C TYR A 177 -14.13 -1.13 6.20
N VAL A 178 -14.82 -0.26 5.47
CA VAL A 178 -15.91 -0.69 4.58
C VAL A 178 -15.30 -0.88 3.20
N ARG A 179 -15.09 -2.15 2.83
CA ARG A 179 -14.34 -2.57 1.65
C ARG A 179 -15.14 -2.53 0.37
N SER A 180 -16.43 -2.75 0.49
CA SER A 180 -17.35 -2.74 -0.65
C SER A 180 -18.75 -2.35 -0.24
N VAL A 181 -19.51 -1.75 -1.16
CA VAL A 181 -20.90 -1.37 -0.95
C VAL A 181 -21.74 -1.70 -2.17
N THR A 182 -23.03 -2.00 -1.98
CA THR A 182 -24.02 -2.06 -3.06
C THR A 182 -25.37 -1.57 -2.55
N TYR A 183 -26.16 -0.97 -3.43
CA TYR A 183 -27.44 -0.35 -3.08
C TYR A 183 -28.61 -1.07 -3.75
N HIS A 184 -29.60 -1.46 -2.95
CA HIS A 184 -30.80 -2.10 -3.45
C HIS A 184 -31.93 -1.10 -3.66
N GLN A 185 -32.10 -0.67 -4.92
CA GLN A 185 -33.10 0.31 -5.35
C GLN A 185 -34.53 0.02 -4.86
N GLY A 186 -34.96 -1.24 -4.85
CA GLY A 186 -36.33 -1.61 -4.46
C GLY A 186 -36.64 -1.39 -2.97
N THR A 187 -35.63 -1.52 -2.10
CA THR A 187 -35.80 -1.43 -0.63
C THR A 187 -35.16 -0.17 -0.05
N GLY A 188 -34.26 0.47 -0.78
CA GLY A 188 -33.47 1.60 -0.32
C GLY A 188 -32.38 1.24 0.69
N LYS A 189 -32.00 -0.04 0.80
CA LYS A 189 -30.96 -0.51 1.72
C LYS A 189 -29.59 -0.54 1.05
N VAL A 190 -28.55 -0.27 1.84
CA VAL A 190 -27.15 -0.48 1.45
C VAL A 190 -26.70 -1.81 2.06
N TYR A 191 -25.95 -2.60 1.30
CA TYR A 191 -25.20 -3.74 1.84
C TYR A 191 -23.72 -3.38 1.78
N ALA A 192 -22.95 -3.83 2.76
CA ALA A 192 -21.56 -3.46 2.93
C ALA A 192 -20.70 -4.66 3.33
N GLY A 193 -19.55 -4.82 2.68
CA GLY A 193 -18.50 -5.77 3.04
C GLY A 193 -17.44 -5.11 3.91
N ILE A 194 -17.02 -5.78 4.97
CA ILE A 194 -16.13 -5.23 6.00
C ILE A 194 -14.79 -6.00 6.03
N ALA A 195 -13.73 -5.29 6.40
CA ALA A 195 -12.39 -5.81 6.74
C ALA A 195 -11.87 -5.04 7.98
N SER A 196 -10.92 -5.54 8.77
CA SER A 196 -10.02 -6.68 8.55
C SER A 196 -10.44 -7.98 9.27
N HIS A 197 -11.59 -7.95 9.97
CA HIS A 197 -12.38 -9.14 10.23
C HIS A 197 -13.64 -9.10 9.36
N SER A 198 -13.93 -10.19 8.68
CA SER A 198 -15.01 -10.28 7.71
C SER A 198 -16.37 -10.03 8.36
N ALA A 199 -17.14 -9.14 7.75
CA ALA A 199 -18.56 -8.97 8.05
C ALA A 199 -19.31 -8.55 6.78
N MET A 200 -20.61 -8.84 6.75
CA MET A 200 -21.51 -8.38 5.71
C MET A 200 -22.72 -7.71 6.38
N VAL A 201 -22.84 -6.40 6.22
CA VAL A 201 -23.82 -5.59 6.97
C VAL A 201 -24.89 -5.05 6.02
N GLU A 202 -26.16 -5.25 6.37
CA GLU A 202 -27.27 -4.47 5.81
C GLU A 202 -27.42 -3.17 6.61
N LEU A 203 -27.47 -2.04 5.91
CA LEU A 203 -27.64 -0.70 6.45
C LEU A 203 -28.94 -0.08 5.90
N ASP A 204 -29.77 0.45 6.79
CA ASP A 204 -30.80 1.43 6.42
C ASP A 204 -30.20 2.84 6.42
N PRO A 205 -29.99 3.47 5.25
CA PRO A 205 -29.37 4.78 5.20
C PRO A 205 -30.25 5.91 5.75
N LYS A 206 -31.56 5.69 5.95
CA LYS A 206 -32.47 6.69 6.53
C LYS A 206 -32.40 6.66 8.06
N THR A 207 -32.39 5.47 8.65
CA THR A 207 -32.45 5.31 10.12
C THR A 207 -31.07 5.08 10.75
N GLY A 208 -30.07 4.68 9.98
CA GLY A 208 -28.76 4.23 10.48
C GLY A 208 -28.80 2.83 11.11
N GLU A 209 -29.91 2.09 10.97
CA GLU A 209 -30.03 0.73 11.49
C GLU A 209 -29.08 -0.22 10.74
N LYS A 210 -28.32 -1.01 11.49
CA LYS A 210 -27.30 -1.94 10.97
C LYS A 210 -27.68 -3.36 11.35
N LYS A 211 -27.52 -4.30 10.43
CA LYS A 211 -27.74 -5.72 10.67
C LYS A 211 -26.62 -6.56 10.09
N GLN A 212 -25.92 -7.30 10.96
CA GLN A 212 -24.98 -8.34 10.54
C GLN A 212 -25.73 -9.47 9.81
N LEU A 213 -25.23 -9.82 8.63
CA LEU A 213 -25.75 -10.91 7.81
C LEU A 213 -24.82 -12.12 7.81
N LEU A 214 -23.50 -11.90 7.85
CA LEU A 214 -22.51 -12.96 7.73
C LEU A 214 -22.57 -13.91 8.94
N PRO A 215 -22.61 -15.25 8.74
CA PRO A 215 -22.62 -16.21 9.83
C PRO A 215 -21.36 -16.14 10.70
N ASP A 216 -21.47 -16.48 11.99
CA ASP A 216 -20.35 -16.32 12.93
C ASP A 216 -19.09 -17.12 12.56
N HIS A 217 -19.24 -18.29 11.95
CA HIS A 217 -18.12 -19.12 11.51
C HIS A 217 -17.33 -18.55 10.33
N ASP A 218 -17.87 -17.54 9.63
CA ASP A 218 -17.22 -16.87 8.51
C ASP A 218 -16.62 -15.51 8.90
N ARG A 219 -16.77 -15.08 10.16
CA ARG A 219 -16.40 -13.73 10.64
C ARG A 219 -14.95 -13.59 11.13
N ASP A 220 -14.21 -14.68 11.13
CA ASP A 220 -12.77 -14.73 11.45
C ASP A 220 -11.86 -14.63 10.21
N GLN A 221 -12.47 -14.48 9.02
CA GLN A 221 -11.74 -14.29 7.77
C GLN A 221 -11.31 -12.82 7.62
N GLU A 222 -10.44 -12.53 6.65
CA GLU A 222 -9.85 -11.20 6.47
C GLU A 222 -10.86 -10.15 6.00
N ALA A 223 -11.79 -10.53 5.09
CA ALA A 223 -12.75 -9.57 4.54
C ALA A 223 -13.96 -10.22 3.86
N ILE A 224 -15.06 -9.46 3.80
CA ILE A 224 -15.94 -9.46 2.62
C ILE A 224 -15.44 -8.36 1.68
N TYR A 225 -14.56 -8.73 0.74
CA TYR A 225 -13.70 -7.78 0.04
C TYR A 225 -14.41 -6.99 -1.07
N HIS A 226 -15.14 -7.68 -1.93
CA HIS A 226 -16.03 -7.07 -2.94
C HIS A 226 -17.42 -7.63 -2.79
N ILE A 227 -18.43 -6.80 -3.04
CA ILE A 227 -19.81 -7.23 -3.19
C ILE A 227 -20.41 -6.66 -4.48
N ASN A 228 -21.38 -7.38 -5.03
CA ASN A 228 -22.18 -6.91 -6.15
C ASN A 228 -23.60 -7.49 -6.06
N LEU A 229 -24.58 -6.76 -6.57
CA LEU A 229 -26.00 -7.07 -6.46
C LEU A 229 -26.60 -7.39 -7.84
N VAL A 230 -27.25 -8.55 -7.94
CA VAL A 230 -27.97 -8.97 -9.13
C VAL A 230 -29.48 -8.94 -8.87
N HIS A 231 -30.17 -8.12 -9.65
CA HIS A 231 -31.61 -7.90 -9.56
C HIS A 231 -32.44 -8.81 -10.47
N GLY A 232 -33.69 -9.05 -10.06
CA GLY A 232 -34.74 -9.64 -10.92
C GLY A 232 -34.47 -11.09 -11.28
N LEU A 233 -33.82 -11.86 -10.40
CA LEU A 233 -33.66 -13.30 -10.55
C LEU A 233 -34.88 -14.03 -9.98
N LYS A 234 -35.10 -15.25 -10.48
CA LYS A 234 -36.17 -16.12 -9.96
C LYS A 234 -35.85 -16.45 -8.51
N GLY A 235 -36.82 -16.22 -7.63
CA GLY A 235 -36.64 -16.42 -6.18
C GLY A 235 -35.96 -15.24 -5.48
N GLY A 236 -35.85 -14.07 -6.11
CA GLY A 236 -35.42 -12.80 -5.50
C GLY A 236 -34.05 -12.34 -5.98
N ASP A 237 -33.59 -11.24 -5.40
CA ASP A 237 -32.29 -10.63 -5.74
C ASP A 237 -31.16 -11.28 -4.93
N ARG A 238 -29.92 -11.20 -5.46
CA ARG A 238 -28.75 -11.87 -4.89
C ARG A 238 -27.59 -10.90 -4.70
N VAL A 239 -26.98 -10.93 -3.53
CA VAL A 239 -25.69 -10.28 -3.29
C VAL A 239 -24.59 -11.33 -3.38
N PHE A 240 -23.64 -11.12 -4.27
CA PHE A 240 -22.43 -11.91 -4.40
C PHE A 240 -21.32 -11.23 -3.61
N GLY A 241 -20.54 -11.98 -2.83
CA GLY A 241 -19.49 -11.42 -1.98
C GLY A 241 -18.20 -12.24 -2.00
N TRP A 242 -17.05 -11.58 -1.96
CA TRP A 242 -15.76 -12.25 -1.75
C TRP A 242 -15.44 -12.45 -0.28
N LEU A 243 -15.69 -13.65 0.23
CA LEU A 243 -15.13 -14.07 1.51
C LEU A 243 -13.65 -14.40 1.28
N THR A 244 -12.79 -13.53 1.81
CA THR A 244 -11.33 -13.62 1.65
C THR A 244 -10.72 -14.00 2.99
N GLY A 245 -10.01 -15.11 3.00
CA GLY A 245 -9.22 -15.58 4.15
C GLY A 245 -7.74 -15.62 3.83
N PRO A 246 -6.90 -16.01 4.81
CA PRO A 246 -5.45 -16.01 4.68
C PRO A 246 -4.92 -17.06 3.68
N THR A 247 -5.73 -18.07 3.35
CA THR A 247 -5.32 -19.17 2.46
C THR A 247 -6.13 -19.25 1.19
N GLU A 248 -7.40 -18.84 1.24
CA GLU A 248 -8.33 -18.97 0.12
C GLU A 248 -9.26 -17.77 0.01
N ARG A 249 -9.83 -17.62 -1.19
CA ARG A 249 -10.89 -16.68 -1.47
C ARG A 249 -12.01 -17.42 -2.19
N ILE A 250 -13.22 -17.29 -1.68
CA ILE A 250 -14.42 -17.91 -2.24
C ILE A 250 -15.51 -16.86 -2.46
N THR A 251 -16.54 -17.22 -3.22
CA THR A 251 -17.69 -16.34 -3.46
C THR A 251 -18.91 -16.82 -2.68
N THR A 252 -19.45 -15.97 -1.83
CA THR A 252 -20.70 -16.19 -1.10
C THR A 252 -21.87 -15.61 -1.88
N ILE A 253 -23.03 -16.27 -1.83
CA ILE A 253 -24.26 -15.82 -2.50
C ILE A 253 -25.38 -15.69 -1.47
N TYR A 254 -25.75 -14.46 -1.14
CA TYR A 254 -26.82 -14.14 -0.20
C TYR A 254 -28.11 -13.80 -0.93
N ASN A 255 -29.19 -14.49 -0.58
CA ASN A 255 -30.51 -14.31 -1.16
C ASN A 255 -31.37 -13.35 -0.34
N LEU A 256 -31.69 -12.18 -0.91
CA LEU A 256 -32.43 -11.13 -0.22
C LEU A 256 -33.88 -11.49 0.09
N LYS A 257 -34.46 -12.45 -0.63
CA LYS A 257 -35.84 -12.93 -0.39
C LYS A 257 -35.90 -13.97 0.72
N THR A 258 -35.02 -14.97 0.68
CA THR A 258 -35.00 -16.04 1.70
C THR A 258 -34.22 -15.65 2.95
N LYS A 259 -33.40 -14.59 2.86
CA LYS A 259 -32.49 -14.11 3.90
C LYS A 259 -31.47 -15.17 4.33
N LYS A 260 -30.91 -15.90 3.36
CA LYS A 260 -29.95 -16.98 3.58
C LYS A 260 -28.81 -16.91 2.57
N PHE A 261 -27.61 -17.34 2.99
CA PHE A 261 -26.55 -17.73 2.09
C PHE A 261 -26.94 -19.06 1.44
N GLU A 262 -27.17 -19.05 0.13
CA GLU A 262 -27.67 -20.22 -0.60
C GLU A 262 -26.56 -21.01 -1.30
N ALA A 263 -25.38 -20.42 -1.48
CA ALA A 263 -24.22 -21.10 -2.06
C ALA A 263 -22.89 -20.44 -1.65
N TYR A 264 -21.85 -21.27 -1.66
CA TYR A 264 -20.44 -20.89 -1.63
C TYR A 264 -19.79 -21.48 -2.88
N MET A 265 -19.17 -20.64 -3.70
CA MET A 265 -18.62 -21.00 -5.00
C MET A 265 -17.12 -20.69 -5.06
N PRO A 266 -16.38 -21.32 -5.99
CA PRO A 266 -15.04 -20.86 -6.35
C PRO A 266 -15.01 -19.35 -6.65
N THR A 267 -13.85 -18.71 -6.47
CA THR A 267 -13.70 -17.27 -6.71
C THR A 267 -14.15 -16.89 -8.13
N MET A 268 -15.06 -15.91 -8.23
CA MET A 268 -15.39 -15.20 -9.46
C MET A 268 -14.89 -13.76 -9.40
N ASP A 269 -14.84 -13.01 -10.49
CA ASP A 269 -14.60 -11.58 -10.46
C ASP A 269 -15.92 -10.88 -10.09
N VAL A 270 -16.17 -10.60 -8.80
CA VAL A 270 -17.51 -10.16 -8.33
C VAL A 270 -18.03 -8.89 -9.01
N LYS A 271 -17.13 -7.95 -9.36
CA LYS A 271 -17.48 -6.74 -10.12
C LYS A 271 -17.89 -7.02 -11.58
N SER A 272 -17.63 -8.22 -12.11
CA SER A 272 -18.07 -8.66 -13.44
C SER A 272 -19.46 -9.31 -13.46
N VAL A 273 -20.07 -9.55 -12.30
CA VAL A 273 -21.33 -10.30 -12.23
C VAL A 273 -22.47 -9.42 -12.75
N ILE A 274 -23.11 -9.83 -13.84
CA ILE A 274 -24.18 -9.06 -14.49
C ILE A 274 -25.27 -9.97 -15.08
N LYS A 275 -26.53 -9.61 -14.87
CA LYS A 275 -27.67 -10.32 -15.48
C LYS A 275 -27.83 -9.90 -16.95
N ALA A 276 -28.24 -10.84 -17.80
CA ALA A 276 -28.72 -10.54 -19.14
C ALA A 276 -29.91 -9.55 -19.10
N PRO A 277 -30.04 -8.60 -20.05
CA PRO A 277 -31.15 -7.65 -20.09
C PRO A 277 -32.51 -8.34 -20.21
N LYS A 278 -32.53 -9.55 -20.79
CA LYS A 278 -33.71 -10.40 -20.92
C LYS A 278 -33.38 -11.82 -20.46
N GLY A 279 -34.33 -12.47 -19.80
CA GLY A 279 -34.21 -13.85 -19.32
C GLY A 279 -33.62 -13.97 -17.90
N SER A 280 -33.03 -15.12 -17.62
CA SER A 280 -32.57 -15.57 -16.30
C SER A 280 -31.06 -15.83 -16.22
N LYS A 281 -30.32 -15.55 -17.30
CA LYS A 281 -28.88 -15.78 -17.38
C LYS A 281 -28.11 -14.68 -16.66
N VAL A 282 -27.09 -15.08 -15.92
CA VAL A 282 -26.09 -14.21 -15.27
C VAL A 282 -24.73 -14.56 -15.86
N TYR A 283 -23.97 -13.53 -16.24
CA TYR A 283 -22.62 -13.63 -16.78
C TYR A 283 -21.63 -13.11 -15.75
N TYR A 284 -20.44 -13.70 -15.73
CA TYR A 284 -19.33 -13.27 -14.89
C TYR A 284 -18.04 -13.86 -15.43
N THR A 285 -16.90 -13.29 -15.05
CA THR A 285 -15.59 -13.86 -15.32
C THR A 285 -15.00 -14.53 -14.09
N ALA A 286 -14.21 -15.56 -14.31
CA ALA A 286 -13.41 -16.22 -13.28
C ALA A 286 -12.18 -16.85 -13.94
N GLY A 287 -11.00 -16.73 -13.33
CA GLY A 287 -9.81 -17.43 -13.84
C GLY A 287 -9.48 -17.15 -15.31
N LYS A 288 -9.67 -15.90 -15.77
CA LYS A 288 -9.47 -15.46 -17.17
C LYS A 288 -10.41 -16.14 -18.17
N LYS A 289 -11.64 -16.42 -17.77
CA LYS A 289 -12.68 -17.01 -18.62
C LYS A 289 -14.02 -16.37 -18.32
N LEU A 290 -14.87 -16.27 -19.33
CA LEU A 290 -16.27 -15.83 -19.22
C LEU A 290 -17.17 -17.04 -19.00
N TYR A 291 -18.09 -16.93 -18.05
CA TYR A 291 -19.07 -17.95 -17.69
C TYR A 291 -20.51 -17.41 -17.80
N GLU A 292 -21.47 -18.32 -17.97
CA GLU A 292 -22.89 -18.06 -17.74
C GLU A 292 -23.48 -19.03 -16.69
N ILE A 293 -24.43 -18.55 -15.89
CA ILE A 293 -25.30 -19.37 -15.03
C ILE A 293 -26.76 -19.04 -15.37
N ASP A 294 -27.59 -20.06 -15.59
CA ASP A 294 -29.02 -19.89 -15.86
C ASP A 294 -29.89 -20.16 -14.63
N TYR A 295 -30.43 -19.09 -14.03
CA TYR A 295 -31.31 -19.14 -12.86
C TYR A 295 -32.75 -19.58 -13.16
N ALA A 296 -33.09 -19.95 -14.40
CA ALA A 296 -34.35 -20.65 -14.68
C ALA A 296 -34.31 -22.11 -14.22
N THR A 297 -33.12 -22.70 -14.18
CA THR A 297 -32.89 -24.10 -13.79
C THR A 297 -33.02 -24.29 -12.27
N LYS A 298 -33.42 -25.47 -11.82
CA LYS A 298 -33.60 -25.76 -10.38
C LYS A 298 -32.26 -25.81 -9.62
N ALA A 299 -31.18 -26.18 -10.30
CA ALA A 299 -29.82 -26.23 -9.77
C ALA A 299 -28.87 -25.55 -10.77
N PRO A 300 -28.78 -24.21 -10.73
CA PRO A 300 -27.96 -23.46 -11.67
C PRO A 300 -26.49 -23.86 -11.54
N ALA A 301 -25.89 -24.25 -12.67
CA ALA A 301 -24.47 -24.59 -12.75
C ALA A 301 -23.78 -23.65 -13.74
N PRO A 302 -22.50 -23.31 -13.48
CA PRO A 302 -21.74 -22.45 -14.38
C PRO A 302 -21.36 -23.19 -15.65
N LYS A 303 -21.49 -22.50 -16.78
CA LYS A 303 -21.06 -22.94 -18.10
C LYS A 303 -20.01 -21.99 -18.63
N GLU A 304 -18.82 -22.52 -18.92
CA GLU A 304 -17.75 -21.77 -19.59
C GLU A 304 -18.17 -21.39 -21.01
N LEU A 305 -17.87 -20.16 -21.41
CA LEU A 305 -18.19 -19.62 -22.73
C LEU A 305 -16.95 -19.43 -23.59
N THR A 306 -15.98 -18.66 -23.07
CA THR A 306 -14.76 -18.34 -23.81
C THR A 306 -13.65 -17.89 -22.84
N ALA A 307 -12.40 -17.95 -23.28
CA ALA A 307 -11.28 -17.36 -22.57
C ALA A 307 -11.31 -15.83 -22.67
N THR A 308 -10.84 -15.17 -21.63
CA THR A 308 -10.56 -13.72 -21.56
C THR A 308 -9.11 -13.51 -21.11
N GLU A 309 -8.67 -12.27 -20.97
CA GLU A 309 -7.35 -11.96 -20.43
C GLU A 309 -7.43 -11.00 -19.25
N GLY A 310 -6.78 -11.35 -18.15
CA GLY A 310 -6.82 -10.53 -16.93
C GLY A 310 -8.13 -10.66 -16.15
N GLU A 311 -8.18 -10.00 -14.99
CA GLU A 311 -9.38 -9.86 -14.17
C GLU A 311 -10.29 -8.79 -14.79
N THR A 312 -11.60 -9.03 -14.89
CA THR A 312 -12.54 -8.01 -15.37
C THR A 312 -12.72 -6.91 -14.33
N LYS A 313 -12.38 -5.67 -14.70
CA LYS A 313 -12.55 -4.47 -13.87
C LYS A 313 -13.95 -3.89 -13.98
N THR A 314 -14.56 -3.95 -15.17
CA THR A 314 -15.95 -3.52 -15.38
C THR A 314 -16.57 -4.24 -16.56
N ILE A 315 -17.89 -4.36 -16.53
CA ILE A 315 -18.69 -5.08 -17.53
C ILE A 315 -19.97 -4.31 -17.84
N ARG A 316 -20.43 -4.34 -19.10
CA ARG A 316 -21.69 -3.71 -19.48
C ARG A 316 -22.34 -4.36 -20.69
N TRP A 317 -23.67 -4.47 -20.66
CA TRP A 317 -24.46 -4.74 -21.86
C TRP A 317 -24.61 -3.49 -22.73
N GLY A 318 -24.24 -3.58 -24.00
CA GLY A 318 -24.56 -2.56 -24.99
C GLY A 318 -26.02 -2.63 -25.46
N LYS A 319 -26.51 -1.52 -26.00
CA LYS A 319 -27.86 -1.43 -26.62
C LYS A 319 -28.01 -2.37 -27.82
N ASN A 320 -26.91 -2.76 -28.45
CA ASN A 320 -26.82 -3.74 -29.53
C ASN A 320 -26.91 -5.21 -29.05
N GLY A 321 -26.97 -5.46 -27.74
CA GLY A 321 -27.00 -6.80 -27.16
C GLY A 321 -25.64 -7.51 -27.09
N LEU A 322 -24.54 -6.79 -27.31
CA LEU A 322 -23.18 -7.26 -27.05
C LEU A 322 -22.79 -6.98 -25.60
N LEU A 323 -21.86 -7.79 -25.08
CA LEU A 323 -21.33 -7.69 -23.73
C LEU A 323 -19.89 -7.16 -23.80
N TYR A 324 -19.64 -6.02 -23.17
CA TYR A 324 -18.33 -5.36 -23.15
C TYR A 324 -17.66 -5.58 -21.80
N LEU A 325 -16.37 -5.94 -21.80
CA LEU A 325 -15.58 -6.17 -20.60
C LEU A 325 -14.26 -5.41 -20.72
N LEU A 326 -13.93 -4.55 -19.76
CA LEU A 326 -12.57 -4.04 -19.59
C LEU A 326 -11.84 -4.90 -18.56
N THR A 327 -10.62 -5.31 -18.86
CA THR A 327 -9.83 -6.16 -17.97
C THR A 327 -8.53 -5.53 -17.50
N SER A 328 -7.97 -6.05 -16.41
CA SER A 328 -6.68 -5.64 -15.83
C SER A 328 -5.51 -5.75 -16.81
N SER A 329 -5.65 -6.57 -17.86
CA SER A 329 -4.68 -6.67 -18.97
C SER A 329 -4.79 -5.52 -19.98
N LYS A 330 -5.66 -4.52 -19.73
CA LYS A 330 -5.90 -3.36 -20.59
C LYS A 330 -6.52 -3.74 -21.94
N HIS A 331 -7.39 -4.75 -21.92
CA HIS A 331 -8.16 -5.18 -23.08
C HIS A 331 -9.64 -4.86 -22.91
N ILE A 332 -10.28 -4.42 -24.00
CA ILE A 332 -11.73 -4.41 -24.13
C ILE A 332 -12.12 -5.66 -24.92
N HIS A 333 -12.81 -6.58 -24.25
CA HIS A 333 -13.44 -7.72 -24.91
C HIS A 333 -14.89 -7.38 -25.26
N THR A 334 -15.30 -7.72 -26.48
CA THR A 334 -16.71 -7.62 -26.93
C THR A 334 -17.23 -9.01 -27.26
N TYR A 335 -18.12 -9.52 -26.43
CA TYR A 335 -18.72 -10.85 -26.56
C TYR A 335 -20.12 -10.76 -27.18
N ASN A 336 -20.36 -11.58 -28.21
CA ASN A 336 -21.67 -11.75 -28.81
C ASN A 336 -22.34 -13.02 -28.28
N PRO A 337 -23.35 -12.92 -27.39
CA PRO A 337 -23.99 -14.10 -26.81
C PRO A 337 -24.80 -14.94 -27.80
N LYS A 338 -25.12 -14.40 -28.99
CA LYS A 338 -25.86 -15.15 -30.03
C LYS A 338 -24.95 -16.05 -30.85
N THR A 339 -23.72 -15.61 -31.12
CA THR A 339 -22.76 -16.34 -31.96
C THR A 339 -21.66 -17.02 -31.16
N GLY A 340 -21.46 -16.64 -29.90
CA GLY A 340 -20.34 -17.08 -29.07
C GLY A 340 -19.00 -16.42 -29.43
N GLN A 341 -18.98 -15.46 -30.37
CA GLN A 341 -17.75 -14.80 -30.79
C GLN A 341 -17.29 -13.75 -29.78
N LEU A 342 -15.97 -13.66 -29.60
CA LEU A 342 -15.29 -12.65 -28.79
C LEU A 342 -14.32 -11.88 -29.69
N THR A 343 -14.40 -10.55 -29.68
CA THR A 343 -13.35 -9.69 -30.23
C THR A 343 -12.61 -8.99 -29.10
N THR A 344 -11.33 -8.67 -29.33
CA THR A 344 -10.46 -8.07 -28.32
C THR A 344 -9.73 -6.89 -28.94
N GLU A 345 -9.74 -5.75 -28.25
CA GLU A 345 -8.97 -4.57 -28.62
C GLU A 345 -8.12 -4.12 -27.42
N GLN A 346 -6.86 -3.76 -27.67
CA GLN A 346 -5.96 -3.28 -26.62
C GLN A 346 -6.12 -1.78 -26.41
N VAL A 347 -6.24 -1.37 -25.16
CA VAL A 347 -6.30 0.03 -24.76
C VAL A 347 -4.89 0.51 -24.44
N GLY A 348 -4.43 1.54 -25.18
CA GLY A 348 -3.12 2.16 -24.95
C GLY A 348 -3.11 3.03 -23.70
N ILE A 349 -2.91 2.43 -22.52
CA ILE A 349 -2.86 3.13 -21.22
C ILE A 349 -1.47 3.75 -20.98
N PRO A 350 -1.36 5.09 -20.86
CA PRO A 350 -0.12 5.76 -20.49
C PRO A 350 0.37 5.33 -19.10
N GLY A 351 1.68 5.12 -18.96
CA GLY A 351 2.28 4.86 -17.66
C GLY A 351 2.36 6.14 -16.82
N GLN A 352 2.01 6.04 -15.54
CA GLN A 352 2.13 7.12 -14.57
C GLN A 352 3.24 6.81 -13.56
N PRO A 353 4.00 7.83 -13.11
CA PRO A 353 5.01 7.61 -12.08
C PRO A 353 4.32 7.22 -10.77
N ILE A 354 4.89 6.23 -10.07
CA ILE A 354 4.38 5.75 -8.78
C ILE A 354 5.40 6.00 -7.67
N ASP A 355 4.91 6.07 -6.43
CA ASP A 355 5.79 6.19 -5.28
C ASP A 355 6.82 5.07 -5.23
N ILE A 356 8.05 5.41 -4.85
CA ILE A 356 9.08 4.42 -4.56
C ILE A 356 8.73 3.77 -3.22
N GLN A 357 8.61 2.45 -3.16
CA GLN A 357 8.38 1.71 -1.92
C GLN A 357 9.67 1.28 -1.23
N SER A 358 10.72 1.00 -1.98
CA SER A 358 12.02 0.55 -1.47
C SER A 358 13.16 1.05 -2.32
N ILE A 359 14.31 1.29 -1.68
CA ILE A 359 15.57 1.65 -2.33
C ILE A 359 16.67 0.74 -1.77
N GLY A 360 17.61 0.34 -2.62
CA GLY A 360 18.87 -0.31 -2.24
C GLY A 360 19.99 0.00 -3.23
N ILE A 361 21.23 -0.22 -2.84
CA ILE A 361 22.36 -0.27 -3.77
C ILE A 361 22.60 -1.73 -4.13
N GLY A 362 22.59 -2.06 -5.41
CA GLY A 362 22.86 -3.42 -5.88
C GLY A 362 24.36 -3.73 -5.89
N PRO A 363 24.76 -5.02 -5.98
CA PRO A 363 26.17 -5.41 -6.14
C PRO A 363 26.77 -4.98 -7.49
N ASP A 364 25.94 -4.44 -8.39
CA ASP A 364 26.32 -3.82 -9.67
C ASP A 364 26.58 -2.30 -9.55
N GLY A 365 26.49 -1.72 -8.34
CA GLY A 365 26.69 -0.29 -8.08
C GLY A 365 25.51 0.60 -8.53
N LEU A 366 24.40 0.00 -8.97
CA LEU A 366 23.20 0.73 -9.36
C LEU A 366 22.32 1.03 -8.15
N VAL A 367 21.59 2.13 -8.22
CA VAL A 367 20.54 2.45 -7.24
C VAL A 367 19.25 1.77 -7.70
N TRP A 368 18.80 0.78 -6.94
CA TRP A 368 17.58 0.02 -7.20
C TRP A 368 16.39 0.67 -6.51
N SER A 369 15.27 0.78 -7.23
CA SER A 369 13.99 1.27 -6.71
C SER A 369 12.89 0.25 -6.95
N GLY A 370 12.08 -0.06 -5.94
CA GLY A 370 10.86 -0.86 -6.07
C GLY A 370 9.62 0.03 -6.02
N GLY A 371 8.64 -0.19 -6.90
CA GLY A 371 7.41 0.60 -7.00
C GLY A 371 6.36 0.25 -5.95
N TYR A 372 5.65 1.26 -5.44
CA TYR A 372 4.54 1.10 -4.49
C TYR A 372 3.25 0.65 -5.18
N LEU A 373 2.61 -0.35 -4.58
CA LEU A 373 1.34 -0.98 -4.90
C LEU A 373 1.27 -1.68 -6.27
N ALA A 374 1.55 -0.97 -7.36
CA ALA A 374 1.57 -1.55 -8.70
C ALA A 374 2.79 -2.46 -8.95
N GLY A 375 3.82 -2.34 -8.11
CA GLY A 375 5.08 -3.07 -8.28
C GLY A 375 5.91 -2.55 -9.44
N GLY A 376 6.81 -3.40 -9.92
CA GLY A 376 7.86 -3.05 -10.85
C GLY A 376 9.09 -2.46 -10.16
N HIS A 377 10.21 -2.50 -10.86
CA HIS A 377 11.49 -2.00 -10.39
C HIS A 377 12.07 -1.02 -11.38
N ALA A 378 13.04 -0.24 -10.93
CA ALA A 378 13.90 0.55 -11.79
C ALA A 378 15.31 0.61 -11.23
N THR A 379 16.28 0.88 -12.10
CA THR A 379 17.66 1.15 -11.71
C THR A 379 18.08 2.51 -12.19
N TYR A 380 18.73 3.28 -11.33
CA TYR A 380 19.46 4.50 -11.68
C TYR A 380 20.96 4.23 -11.65
N ASN A 381 21.68 4.67 -12.68
CA ASN A 381 23.13 4.57 -12.76
C ASN A 381 23.78 5.90 -12.31
N PRO A 382 24.46 5.94 -11.15
CA PRO A 382 25.16 7.13 -10.65
C PRO A 382 26.20 7.73 -11.62
N ALA A 383 26.83 6.91 -12.45
CA ALA A 383 27.89 7.33 -13.35
C ALA A 383 27.37 7.97 -14.65
N THR A 384 26.24 7.49 -15.17
CA THR A 384 25.69 7.94 -16.46
C THR A 384 24.42 8.78 -16.34
N GLY A 385 23.73 8.72 -15.20
CA GLY A 385 22.41 9.32 -15.02
C GLY A 385 21.27 8.54 -15.69
N GLU A 386 21.54 7.35 -16.24
CA GLU A 386 20.53 6.53 -16.90
C GLU A 386 19.56 5.90 -15.90
N ASN A 387 18.26 5.97 -16.21
CA ASN A 387 17.20 5.27 -15.50
C ASN A 387 16.59 4.18 -16.41
N ARG A 388 16.45 2.96 -15.90
CA ARG A 388 15.90 1.81 -16.62
C ARG A 388 14.77 1.14 -15.84
N GLN A 389 13.60 1.01 -16.46
CA GLN A 389 12.47 0.23 -15.93
C GLN A 389 12.72 -1.28 -16.03
N LEU A 390 12.34 -2.01 -14.99
CA LEU A 390 12.44 -3.46 -14.83
C LEU A 390 11.11 -4.00 -14.29
N PRO A 391 10.08 -4.16 -15.15
CA PRO A 391 8.76 -4.61 -14.71
C PRO A 391 8.76 -6.12 -14.39
N GLY A 392 7.78 -6.56 -13.60
CA GLY A 392 7.43 -8.00 -13.49
C GLY A 392 7.22 -8.52 -12.08
N LEU A 393 7.95 -7.99 -11.09
CA LEU A 393 7.70 -8.26 -9.69
C LEU A 393 6.70 -7.27 -9.10
N ASP A 394 5.99 -7.69 -8.05
CA ASP A 394 5.08 -6.83 -7.29
C ASP A 394 5.86 -5.91 -6.31
N GLN A 395 5.13 -5.24 -5.41
CA GLN A 395 5.69 -4.31 -4.44
C GLN A 395 6.80 -4.95 -3.57
N THR A 396 7.99 -4.37 -3.61
CA THR A 396 9.14 -4.79 -2.78
C THR A 396 9.17 -4.07 -1.44
N GLU A 397 9.14 -4.82 -0.35
CA GLU A 397 9.17 -4.33 1.03
C GLU A 397 10.58 -4.20 1.60
N GLY A 398 11.47 -5.10 1.22
CA GLY A 398 12.86 -5.09 1.65
C GLY A 398 13.75 -5.70 0.58
N LEU A 399 15.01 -5.26 0.55
CA LEU A 399 16.04 -5.87 -0.26
C LEU A 399 17.39 -5.84 0.44
N ALA A 400 18.22 -6.84 0.16
CA ALA A 400 19.62 -6.89 0.54
C ALA A 400 20.40 -7.72 -0.48
N ASN A 401 21.72 -7.64 -0.40
CA ASN A 401 22.63 -8.34 -1.30
C ASN A 401 23.31 -9.50 -0.60
N LEU A 402 23.70 -10.50 -1.39
CA LEU A 402 24.66 -11.54 -1.01
C LEU A 402 25.40 -11.96 -2.29
N GLY A 403 26.72 -11.78 -2.32
CA GLY A 403 27.51 -11.98 -3.54
C GLY A 403 27.03 -11.11 -4.71
N SER A 404 26.71 -11.71 -5.87
CA SER A 404 26.16 -10.99 -7.03
C SER A 404 24.63 -10.97 -7.09
N GLU A 405 23.95 -11.45 -6.06
CA GLU A 405 22.49 -11.53 -6.05
C GLU A 405 21.86 -10.46 -5.17
N ILE A 406 20.71 -9.95 -5.62
CA ILE A 406 19.78 -9.13 -4.82
C ILE A 406 18.63 -10.03 -4.39
N TYR A 407 18.31 -10.00 -3.11
CA TYR A 407 17.21 -10.73 -2.51
C TYR A 407 16.07 -9.78 -2.21
N PHE A 408 14.88 -10.10 -2.72
CA PHE A 408 13.69 -9.27 -2.57
C PHE A 408 12.65 -9.92 -1.67
N GLY A 409 12.15 -9.14 -0.72
CA GLY A 409 10.91 -9.43 -0.03
C GLY A 409 9.72 -8.76 -0.75
N ILE A 410 8.77 -9.56 -1.25
CA ILE A 410 7.67 -9.09 -2.10
C ILE A 410 6.30 -9.24 -1.40
N TYR A 411 5.53 -8.15 -1.36
CA TYR A 411 4.11 -8.12 -0.99
C TYR A 411 3.24 -8.51 -2.19
N ALA A 412 2.16 -9.28 -2.06
CA ALA A 412 1.64 -9.92 -0.85
C ALA A 412 2.19 -11.35 -0.62
N LYS A 413 1.81 -11.90 0.54
CA LYS A 413 2.06 -13.28 0.99
C LYS A 413 3.52 -13.61 1.30
N ALA A 414 4.35 -12.60 1.58
CA ALA A 414 5.77 -12.77 1.84
C ALA A 414 6.46 -13.70 0.82
N ARG A 415 6.33 -13.36 -0.47
CA ARG A 415 7.07 -14.05 -1.52
C ARG A 415 8.51 -13.56 -1.51
N LEU A 416 9.45 -14.50 -1.60
CA LEU A 416 10.89 -14.23 -1.53
C LEU A 416 11.50 -14.53 -2.89
N TYR A 417 12.30 -13.60 -3.42
CA TYR A 417 12.95 -13.74 -4.73
C TYR A 417 14.46 -13.51 -4.62
N ALA A 418 15.21 -14.09 -5.54
CA ALA A 418 16.62 -13.79 -5.78
C ALA A 418 16.83 -13.36 -7.24
N TYR A 419 17.68 -12.37 -7.46
CA TYR A 419 18.05 -11.86 -8.78
C TYR A 419 19.56 -11.79 -8.92
N ASP A 420 20.11 -12.48 -9.91
CA ASP A 420 21.54 -12.43 -10.23
C ASP A 420 21.82 -11.26 -11.16
N THR A 421 22.54 -10.24 -10.68
CA THR A 421 22.84 -9.01 -11.44
C THR A 421 23.78 -9.26 -12.62
N LYS A 422 24.42 -10.43 -12.70
CA LYS A 422 25.25 -10.84 -13.84
C LYS A 422 24.44 -11.38 -15.00
N LYS A 423 23.12 -11.57 -14.83
CA LYS A 423 22.20 -12.05 -15.85
C LYS A 423 21.14 -10.97 -16.14
N PRO A 424 20.56 -10.94 -17.35
CA PRO A 424 19.48 -10.01 -17.67
C PRO A 424 18.28 -10.20 -16.74
N TRP A 425 17.60 -9.10 -16.41
CA TRP A 425 16.26 -9.13 -15.84
C TRP A 425 15.26 -9.67 -16.87
N ASP A 426 14.77 -10.88 -16.65
CA ASP A 426 13.78 -11.54 -17.49
C ASP A 426 12.93 -12.51 -16.64
N MET A 427 11.69 -12.11 -16.38
CA MET A 427 10.70 -12.93 -15.66
C MET A 427 10.44 -14.28 -16.33
N LYS A 428 10.56 -14.38 -17.67
CA LYS A 428 10.34 -15.63 -18.41
C LYS A 428 11.50 -16.60 -18.24
N GLN A 429 12.70 -16.09 -17.97
CA GLN A 429 13.91 -16.88 -17.70
C GLN A 429 14.15 -17.09 -16.19
N ASN A 430 13.17 -16.77 -15.34
CA ASN A 430 13.26 -16.86 -13.88
C ASN A 430 14.47 -16.10 -13.31
N ASN A 431 14.74 -14.89 -13.81
CA ASN A 431 15.69 -13.97 -13.18
C ASN A 431 15.04 -12.58 -13.09
N PRO A 432 14.33 -12.26 -12.01
CA PRO A 432 14.39 -12.88 -10.68
C PRO A 432 13.71 -14.26 -10.55
N ARG A 433 14.27 -15.13 -9.70
CA ARG A 433 13.77 -16.47 -9.35
C ARG A 433 12.97 -16.43 -8.05
N LEU A 434 11.79 -17.06 -8.03
CA LEU A 434 11.02 -17.26 -6.79
C LEU A 434 11.70 -18.33 -5.91
N LEU A 435 12.01 -17.97 -4.68
CA LEU A 435 12.53 -18.89 -3.65
C LEU A 435 11.39 -19.59 -2.90
N GLY A 436 10.31 -18.87 -2.63
CA GLY A 436 9.14 -19.42 -1.93
C GLY A 436 8.18 -18.37 -1.41
N GLN A 437 7.13 -18.85 -0.74
CA GLN A 437 6.10 -18.03 -0.09
C GLN A 437 5.96 -18.49 1.36
N ILE A 438 5.84 -17.55 2.29
CA ILE A 438 5.80 -17.84 3.72
C ILE A 438 4.36 -17.86 4.22
N LYS A 439 3.88 -19.03 4.66
CA LYS A 439 2.49 -19.22 5.09
C LYS A 439 2.15 -18.31 6.29
N GLY A 440 1.01 -17.62 6.21
CA GLY A 440 0.52 -16.72 7.27
C GLY A 440 1.28 -15.39 7.38
N GLN A 441 2.26 -15.16 6.52
CA GLN A 441 3.07 -13.94 6.48
C GLN A 441 2.76 -13.14 5.21
N ASP A 442 2.99 -11.82 5.26
CA ASP A 442 2.56 -10.93 4.18
C ASP A 442 3.64 -9.95 3.71
N ARG A 443 4.34 -9.27 4.63
CA ARG A 443 5.32 -8.23 4.30
C ARG A 443 6.70 -8.49 4.89
N PRO A 444 7.67 -8.96 4.08
CA PRO A 444 9.06 -9.17 4.47
C PRO A 444 9.88 -7.87 4.38
N PHE A 445 9.90 -7.08 5.47
CA PHE A 445 10.59 -5.78 5.50
C PHE A 445 12.09 -5.89 5.78
N ALA A 446 12.49 -6.80 6.68
CA ALA A 446 13.90 -6.97 7.00
C ALA A 446 14.52 -8.01 6.07
N VAL A 447 15.64 -7.68 5.43
CA VAL A 447 16.42 -8.61 4.60
C VAL A 447 17.90 -8.41 4.94
N LEU A 448 18.63 -9.50 5.18
CA LEU A 448 20.05 -9.45 5.55
C LEU A 448 20.82 -10.62 4.95
N GLY A 449 21.82 -10.33 4.12
CA GLY A 449 22.79 -11.33 3.66
C GLY A 449 23.87 -11.61 4.72
N LEU A 450 24.20 -12.87 4.92
CA LEU A 450 25.25 -13.36 5.82
C LEU A 450 26.35 -14.02 4.99
N GLU A 451 27.29 -13.22 4.49
CA GLU A 451 28.38 -13.65 3.59
C GLU A 451 29.15 -14.88 4.10
N LYS A 452 29.54 -14.89 5.39
CA LYS A 452 30.32 -16.00 5.98
C LYS A 452 29.56 -17.33 5.97
N LEU A 453 28.24 -17.29 6.07
CA LEU A 453 27.40 -18.49 6.13
C LEU A 453 26.77 -18.83 4.78
N ASN A 454 26.89 -17.94 3.78
CA ASN A 454 26.20 -18.03 2.51
C ASN A 454 24.67 -18.23 2.70
N LYS A 455 24.09 -17.36 3.53
CA LYS A 455 22.67 -17.39 3.91
C LYS A 455 22.03 -16.01 3.81
N VAL A 456 20.72 -15.97 3.65
CA VAL A 456 19.93 -14.73 3.72
C VAL A 456 18.84 -14.88 4.78
N LEU A 457 18.69 -13.88 5.63
CA LEU A 457 17.62 -13.82 6.62
C LEU A 457 16.53 -12.83 6.18
N PHE A 458 15.28 -13.19 6.40
CA PHE A 458 14.12 -12.32 6.20
C PHE A 458 13.31 -12.20 7.49
N GLY A 459 12.95 -10.98 7.86
CA GLY A 459 11.99 -10.68 8.93
C GLY A 459 10.66 -10.22 8.35
N THR A 460 9.56 -10.77 8.86
CA THR A 460 8.22 -10.55 8.28
C THR A 460 7.21 -9.92 9.25
N VAL A 461 6.21 -9.29 8.64
CA VAL A 461 4.91 -8.91 9.24
C VAL A 461 3.85 -9.92 8.76
N PRO A 462 2.93 -10.36 9.64
CA PRO A 462 1.90 -11.34 9.30
C PRO A 462 0.77 -10.75 8.43
N GLY A 463 -0.16 -11.62 8.01
CA GLY A 463 -1.36 -11.23 7.26
C GLY A 463 -2.32 -10.29 8.00
N TYR A 464 -3.34 -9.79 7.30
CA TYR A 464 -4.32 -8.84 7.83
C TYR A 464 -5.02 -9.39 9.08
N GLY A 465 -5.23 -8.54 10.09
CA GLY A 465 -5.82 -8.92 11.38
C GLY A 465 -4.92 -9.77 12.28
N GLN A 466 -3.80 -10.30 11.79
CA GLN A 466 -2.94 -11.24 12.52
C GLN A 466 -1.79 -10.55 13.27
N LEU A 467 -1.27 -11.23 14.30
CA LEU A 467 -0.06 -10.88 15.05
C LEU A 467 1.01 -11.97 14.89
N GLY A 468 2.27 -11.63 15.18
CA GLY A 468 3.41 -12.58 15.12
C GLY A 468 4.08 -12.69 13.75
N GLY A 469 5.26 -12.08 13.63
CA GLY A 469 6.14 -12.22 12.48
C GLY A 469 6.94 -13.53 12.48
N ALA A 470 7.68 -13.75 11.39
CA ALA A 470 8.60 -14.86 11.24
C ALA A 470 10.02 -14.37 10.96
N LEU A 471 11.00 -15.16 11.42
CA LEU A 471 12.37 -15.12 10.93
C LEU A 471 12.55 -16.27 9.94
N VAL A 472 12.91 -15.96 8.70
CA VAL A 472 13.08 -16.94 7.63
C VAL A 472 14.55 -16.97 7.24
N GLU A 473 15.14 -18.16 7.23
CA GLU A 473 16.50 -18.40 6.77
C GLU A 473 16.46 -19.05 5.39
N TYR A 474 17.16 -18.46 4.43
CA TYR A 474 17.45 -19.05 3.12
C TYR A 474 18.90 -19.48 3.06
N ASP A 475 19.14 -20.76 2.81
CA ASP A 475 20.47 -21.33 2.60
C ASP A 475 20.75 -21.42 1.10
N VAL A 476 21.71 -20.63 0.62
CA VAL A 476 22.02 -20.51 -0.82
C VAL A 476 22.62 -21.79 -1.38
N ALA A 477 23.43 -22.49 -0.58
CA ALA A 477 24.12 -23.70 -1.03
C ALA A 477 23.13 -24.86 -1.26
N THR A 478 22.07 -24.92 -0.47
CA THR A 478 21.07 -26.01 -0.53
C THR A 478 19.75 -25.60 -1.19
N ASP A 479 19.55 -24.32 -1.51
CA ASP A 479 18.31 -23.75 -2.06
C ASP A 479 17.09 -24.06 -1.18
N LYS A 480 17.23 -23.87 0.15
CA LYS A 480 16.19 -24.21 1.14
C LYS A 480 15.79 -23.03 2.01
N LEU A 481 14.50 -22.93 2.26
CA LEU A 481 13.90 -22.00 3.23
C LEU A 481 13.54 -22.73 4.53
N GLU A 482 13.93 -22.14 5.65
CA GLU A 482 13.49 -22.53 6.99
C GLU A 482 12.79 -21.35 7.66
N THR A 483 11.60 -21.60 8.22
CA THR A 483 10.77 -20.54 8.81
C THR A 483 10.59 -20.77 10.30
N LEU A 484 10.95 -19.77 11.10
CA LEU A 484 10.70 -19.70 12.54
C LEU A 484 9.60 -18.67 12.78
N THR A 485 8.36 -19.15 12.96
CA THR A 485 7.24 -18.29 13.34
C THR A 485 7.24 -18.03 14.84
N ASN A 486 6.70 -16.88 15.25
CA ASN A 486 6.49 -16.55 16.67
C ASN A 486 7.78 -16.60 17.52
N LEU A 487 8.95 -16.33 16.92
CA LEU A 487 10.23 -16.27 17.62
C LEU A 487 10.22 -15.24 18.75
N ILE A 488 9.54 -14.10 18.48
CA ILE A 488 9.18 -13.07 19.45
C ILE A 488 7.65 -13.02 19.51
N PRO A 489 7.03 -13.47 20.62
CA PRO A 489 5.59 -13.62 20.70
C PRO A 489 4.81 -12.37 20.29
N ASP A 490 3.84 -12.55 19.39
CA ASP A 490 2.92 -11.52 18.87
C ASP A 490 3.55 -10.31 18.16
N GLN A 491 4.87 -10.30 17.91
CA GLN A 491 5.56 -9.16 17.30
C GLN A 491 6.09 -9.46 15.90
N SER A 492 6.05 -8.48 15.02
CA SER A 492 6.68 -8.53 13.69
C SER A 492 8.19 -8.35 13.80
N ILE A 493 8.96 -8.96 12.90
CA ILE A 493 10.43 -8.75 12.81
C ILE A 493 10.69 -7.81 11.64
N VAL A 494 11.24 -6.63 11.92
CA VAL A 494 11.23 -5.51 10.95
C VAL A 494 12.59 -4.87 10.69
N SER A 495 13.61 -5.20 11.48
CA SER A 495 15.00 -4.81 11.23
C SER A 495 15.97 -5.93 11.64
N LEU A 496 17.09 -6.04 10.93
CA LEU A 496 18.14 -7.03 11.17
C LEU A 496 19.51 -6.39 10.92
N VAL A 497 20.49 -6.70 11.76
CA VAL A 497 21.90 -6.34 11.55
C VAL A 497 22.80 -7.46 12.06
N GLU A 498 23.82 -7.82 11.31
CA GLU A 498 24.84 -8.78 11.76
C GLU A 498 25.76 -8.12 12.82
N THR A 499 26.35 -8.87 13.74
CA THR A 499 27.47 -8.42 14.59
C THR A 499 28.27 -9.62 15.12
N GLY A 500 29.55 -9.69 14.78
CA GLY A 500 30.37 -10.87 15.07
C GLY A 500 29.76 -12.13 14.45
N ASP A 501 29.40 -13.09 15.30
CA ASP A 501 28.74 -14.35 14.92
C ASP A 501 27.23 -14.34 15.23
N LEU A 502 26.67 -13.19 15.64
CA LEU A 502 25.26 -13.02 15.96
C LEU A 502 24.56 -12.14 14.93
N VAL A 503 23.24 -12.27 14.89
CA VAL A 503 22.34 -11.33 14.24
C VAL A 503 21.49 -10.67 15.31
N ILE A 504 21.39 -9.36 15.28
CA ILE A 504 20.50 -8.58 16.14
C ILE A 504 19.27 -8.21 15.34
N GLY A 505 18.09 -8.51 15.87
CA GLY A 505 16.82 -8.18 15.26
C GLY A 505 16.01 -7.22 16.11
N GLY A 506 15.33 -6.28 15.44
CA GLY A 506 14.38 -5.35 16.04
C GLY A 506 12.95 -5.71 15.64
N THR A 507 12.02 -5.57 16.59
CA THR A 507 10.62 -5.95 16.40
C THR A 507 9.67 -4.76 16.44
N SER A 508 8.45 -4.99 15.95
CA SER A 508 7.32 -4.08 16.08
C SER A 508 6.15 -4.80 16.75
N ILE A 509 5.49 -4.15 17.70
CA ILE A 509 4.26 -4.69 18.31
C ILE A 509 3.10 -4.81 17.30
N PHE A 510 3.22 -4.12 16.17
CA PHE A 510 2.19 -4.12 15.14
C PHE A 510 2.34 -5.35 14.23
N GLY A 511 1.28 -6.16 14.18
CA GLY A 511 1.12 -7.23 13.19
C GLY A 511 0.67 -6.69 11.83
N GLY A 512 -0.09 -7.48 11.06
CA GLY A 512 -0.67 -7.04 9.79
C GLY A 512 -1.74 -5.96 9.98
N LEU A 513 -2.10 -5.25 8.91
CA LEU A 513 -3.10 -4.18 9.00
C LEU A 513 -4.41 -4.68 9.61
N GLY A 514 -5.00 -3.87 10.50
CA GLY A 514 -6.20 -4.24 11.26
C GLY A 514 -5.95 -5.17 12.45
N GLY A 515 -4.75 -5.71 12.63
CA GLY A 515 -4.36 -6.46 13.82
C GLY A 515 -4.24 -5.54 15.04
N LYS A 516 -4.73 -5.99 16.20
CA LYS A 516 -4.67 -5.22 17.46
C LYS A 516 -3.47 -5.70 18.29
N PRO A 517 -2.40 -4.90 18.48
CA PRO A 517 -1.24 -5.31 19.29
C PRO A 517 -1.62 -5.73 20.71
N THR A 518 -1.06 -6.84 21.18
CA THR A 518 -1.19 -7.37 22.55
C THR A 518 0.00 -7.04 23.44
N GLN A 519 1.14 -6.72 22.83
CA GLN A 519 2.38 -6.35 23.51
C GLN A 519 2.47 -4.83 23.64
N ALA A 520 3.03 -4.35 24.76
CA ALA A 520 3.18 -2.92 25.03
C ALA A 520 4.44 -2.32 24.39
N GLU A 521 5.48 -3.13 24.22
CA GLU A 521 6.83 -2.65 23.88
C GLU A 521 7.49 -3.52 22.80
N GLY A 522 8.13 -2.85 21.85
CA GLY A 522 9.04 -3.47 20.89
C GLY A 522 10.29 -4.00 21.59
N LYS A 523 10.94 -4.99 20.98
CA LYS A 523 12.09 -5.68 21.56
C LYS A 523 13.26 -5.72 20.59
N VAL A 524 14.44 -5.90 21.18
CA VAL A 524 15.64 -6.35 20.48
C VAL A 524 15.93 -7.78 20.92
N PHE A 525 16.34 -8.63 19.97
CA PHE A 525 16.78 -9.98 20.25
C PHE A 525 18.10 -10.30 19.56
N GLY A 526 18.87 -11.20 20.16
CA GLY A 526 20.04 -11.81 19.54
C GLY A 526 19.70 -13.18 18.97
N TRP A 527 20.20 -13.48 17.78
CA TRP A 527 20.05 -14.75 17.07
C TRP A 527 21.43 -15.30 16.70
N ASP A 528 21.66 -16.57 17.03
CA ASP A 528 22.82 -17.33 16.57
C ASP A 528 22.40 -18.15 15.33
N PRO A 529 22.80 -17.75 14.11
CA PRO A 529 22.39 -18.40 12.86
C PRO A 529 23.07 -19.76 12.62
N VAL A 530 24.10 -20.10 13.39
CA VAL A 530 24.77 -21.41 13.32
C VAL A 530 24.06 -22.42 14.20
N ARG A 531 23.82 -22.05 15.47
CA ARG A 531 23.13 -22.90 16.45
C ARG A 531 21.61 -22.86 16.34
N LYS A 532 21.08 -21.91 15.56
CA LYS A 532 19.64 -21.64 15.39
C LYS A 532 18.92 -21.40 16.72
N GLN A 533 19.47 -20.49 17.52
CA GLN A 533 18.93 -20.18 18.84
C GLN A 533 18.85 -18.68 19.11
N LYS A 534 17.79 -18.27 19.82
CA LYS A 534 17.67 -16.94 20.40
C LYS A 534 18.60 -16.86 21.62
N THR A 535 19.54 -15.92 21.61
CA THR A 535 20.57 -15.80 22.65
C THR A 535 20.16 -14.86 23.78
N PHE A 536 19.39 -13.82 23.46
CA PHE A 536 18.77 -12.90 24.41
C PHE A 536 17.59 -12.16 23.77
N GLU A 537 16.80 -11.51 24.62
CA GLU A 537 15.70 -10.63 24.25
C GLU A 537 15.58 -9.55 25.35
N LEU A 538 15.42 -8.28 24.97
CA LEU A 538 15.23 -7.17 25.90
C LEU A 538 14.42 -6.03 25.28
N VAL A 539 13.87 -5.17 26.12
CA VAL A 539 13.24 -3.90 25.72
C VAL A 539 14.32 -2.81 25.78
N PRO A 540 14.72 -2.21 24.64
CA PRO A 540 15.82 -1.25 24.65
C PRO A 540 15.39 0.13 25.18
N VAL A 541 14.14 0.52 24.95
CA VAL A 541 13.56 1.80 25.38
C VAL A 541 12.17 1.53 25.91
N PRO A 542 11.91 1.75 27.22
CA PRO A 542 10.58 1.55 27.79
C PRO A 542 9.51 2.38 27.07
N GLY A 543 8.36 1.77 26.82
CA GLY A 543 7.21 2.34 26.12
C GLY A 543 7.34 2.46 24.59
N ALA A 544 8.50 2.17 24.00
CA ALA A 544 8.66 2.24 22.55
C ALA A 544 7.97 1.06 21.85
N MET A 545 7.23 1.32 20.78
CA MET A 545 6.40 0.34 20.07
C MET A 545 7.17 -0.46 19.01
N ALA A 546 8.20 0.12 18.39
CA ALA A 546 8.93 -0.54 17.31
C ALA A 546 10.41 -0.17 17.23
N ILE A 547 11.24 -1.14 16.87
CA ILE A 547 12.67 -0.99 16.58
C ILE A 547 12.89 -1.22 15.08
N THR A 548 12.85 -0.14 14.30
CA THR A 548 12.77 -0.24 12.83
C THR A 548 14.09 0.06 12.11
N GLY A 549 15.09 0.57 12.82
CA GLY A 549 16.42 0.83 12.28
C GLY A 549 17.50 0.34 13.23
N LEU A 550 18.47 -0.41 12.70
CA LEU A 550 19.63 -0.93 13.42
C LEU A 550 20.88 -0.75 12.56
N MET A 551 22.02 -0.43 13.19
CA MET A 551 23.32 -0.38 12.51
C MET A 551 24.45 -0.82 13.45
N LYS A 552 25.56 -1.30 12.87
CA LYS A 552 26.84 -1.36 13.57
C LYS A 552 27.34 0.08 13.77
N GLY A 553 27.44 0.52 15.02
CA GLY A 553 27.90 1.85 15.39
C GLY A 553 29.41 2.03 15.23
N PRO A 554 29.89 3.28 15.17
CA PRO A 554 31.32 3.59 15.08
C PRO A 554 32.13 3.19 16.33
N ASP A 555 31.45 2.92 17.44
CA ASP A 555 32.01 2.48 18.73
C ASP A 555 31.99 0.95 18.91
N GLY A 556 31.59 0.20 17.88
CA GLY A 556 31.47 -1.26 17.94
C GLY A 556 30.19 -1.77 18.61
N ASN A 557 29.37 -0.88 19.17
CA ASN A 557 28.05 -1.20 19.71
C ASN A 557 26.99 -1.23 18.60
N ILE A 558 25.80 -1.75 18.91
CA ILE A 558 24.66 -1.63 18.00
C ILE A 558 23.90 -0.35 18.32
N TRP A 559 23.74 0.51 17.32
CA TRP A 559 22.88 1.68 17.42
C TRP A 559 21.52 1.31 16.84
N GLY A 560 20.45 1.76 17.48
CA GLY A 560 19.10 1.52 17.00
C GLY A 560 18.16 2.70 17.24
N PHE A 561 17.10 2.78 16.45
CA PHE A 561 15.98 3.68 16.75
C PHE A 561 14.78 2.86 17.23
N ALA A 562 14.36 3.14 18.45
CA ALA A 562 13.11 2.66 19.03
C ALA A 562 12.11 3.82 19.00
N ASP A 563 11.13 3.76 18.11
CA ASP A 563 10.26 4.89 17.76
C ASP A 563 11.05 6.19 17.43
N GLY A 564 11.10 7.14 18.36
CA GLY A 564 11.80 8.42 18.25
C GLY A 564 13.09 8.52 19.08
N ASP A 565 13.57 7.41 19.65
CA ASP A 565 14.75 7.36 20.53
C ASP A 565 15.90 6.61 19.88
N LEU A 566 17.05 7.25 19.79
CA LEU A 566 18.32 6.57 19.51
C LEU A 566 18.76 5.83 20.78
N PHE A 567 19.00 4.53 20.70
CA PHE A 567 19.60 3.74 21.78
C PHE A 567 20.91 3.11 21.31
N ILE A 568 21.83 2.90 22.27
CA ILE A 568 23.12 2.26 22.05
C ILE A 568 23.17 0.96 22.86
N LEU A 569 23.26 -0.17 22.19
CA LEU A 569 23.24 -1.51 22.79
C LEU A 569 24.63 -2.13 22.78
N ASP A 570 25.12 -2.44 23.98
CA ASP A 570 26.22 -3.37 24.16
C ASP A 570 25.69 -4.79 24.06
N VAL A 571 26.08 -5.49 22.99
CA VAL A 571 25.63 -6.85 22.69
C VAL A 571 26.29 -7.88 23.61
N ALA A 572 27.53 -7.65 24.03
CA ALA A 572 28.26 -8.59 24.88
C ALA A 572 27.66 -8.62 26.29
N ASN A 573 27.40 -7.42 26.84
CA ASN A 573 26.79 -7.27 28.16
C ASN A 573 25.26 -7.30 28.13
N ARG A 574 24.66 -7.26 26.95
CA ARG A 574 23.19 -7.29 26.72
C ARG A 574 22.49 -6.15 27.46
N SER A 575 23.05 -4.95 27.35
CA SER A 575 22.61 -3.77 28.09
C SER A 575 22.60 -2.53 27.22
N VAL A 576 21.59 -1.68 27.41
CA VAL A 576 21.54 -0.36 26.77
C VAL A 576 22.45 0.60 27.54
N LEU A 577 23.42 1.18 26.84
CA LEU A 577 24.41 2.09 27.41
C LEU A 577 23.88 3.52 27.53
N SER A 578 23.11 3.96 26.54
CA SER A 578 22.49 5.30 26.55
C SER A 578 21.30 5.38 25.59
N THR A 579 20.43 6.36 25.84
CA THR A 579 19.26 6.69 25.02
C THR A 579 19.19 8.19 24.79
N HIS A 580 18.85 8.62 23.58
CA HIS A 580 18.79 10.03 23.16
C HIS A 580 17.48 10.28 22.40
N ARG A 581 16.60 11.08 22.98
CA ARG A 581 15.26 11.36 22.43
C ARG A 581 15.35 12.38 21.28
N LEU A 582 14.80 12.03 20.13
CA LEU A 582 14.59 12.97 19.01
C LEU A 582 13.19 13.58 19.03
N PHE A 583 12.18 12.74 19.24
CA PHE A 583 10.78 13.15 19.36
C PHE A 583 9.96 12.08 20.11
N GLU A 584 8.76 12.46 20.54
CA GLU A 584 7.80 11.55 21.15
C GLU A 584 6.62 11.29 20.19
N ILE A 585 6.07 10.08 20.25
CA ILE A 585 4.85 9.72 19.53
C ILE A 585 3.67 9.93 20.49
N HIS A 586 2.90 11.00 20.25
CA HIS A 586 1.78 11.38 21.12
C HIS A 586 0.44 10.71 20.74
N THR A 587 0.36 10.09 19.56
CA THR A 587 -0.84 9.40 19.08
C THR A 587 -0.48 8.00 18.61
N ARG A 588 -1.34 7.02 18.87
CA ARG A 588 -1.11 5.66 18.40
C ARG A 588 -1.33 5.60 16.88
N PRO A 589 -0.30 5.33 16.06
CA PRO A 589 -0.49 5.14 14.63
C PRO A 589 -1.18 3.80 14.36
N SER A 590 -1.63 3.58 13.12
CA SER A 590 -2.17 2.28 12.73
C SER A 590 -1.10 1.18 12.73
N HIS A 591 0.15 1.53 12.40
CA HIS A 591 1.30 0.64 12.46
C HIS A 591 2.62 1.43 12.45
N ILE A 592 3.70 0.78 12.88
CA ILE A 592 5.09 1.24 12.70
C ILE A 592 5.92 0.03 12.29
N TRP A 593 6.11 -0.18 10.98
CA TRP A 593 6.93 -1.29 10.48
C TRP A 593 8.30 -0.84 9.99
N ARG A 594 8.41 0.41 9.53
CA ARG A 594 9.63 0.91 8.89
C ARG A 594 9.67 2.43 8.96
N SER A 595 10.33 2.96 9.99
CA SER A 595 10.37 4.41 10.27
C SER A 595 11.78 4.97 10.38
N ALA A 596 12.80 4.14 10.63
CA ALA A 596 14.18 4.57 10.84
C ALA A 596 15.19 3.83 9.94
N PHE A 597 16.16 4.57 9.43
CA PHE A 597 17.30 4.06 8.67
C PHE A 597 18.55 4.81 9.11
N MET A 598 19.68 4.13 9.22
CA MET A 598 20.94 4.75 9.63
C MET A 598 22.12 4.18 8.85
N MET A 599 23.12 5.02 8.58
CA MET A 599 24.34 4.66 7.87
C MET A 599 25.54 5.41 8.45
N LEU A 600 26.68 4.71 8.56
CA LEU A 600 27.96 5.32 8.90
C LEU A 600 28.65 5.77 7.61
N HIS A 601 28.80 7.07 7.42
CA HIS A 601 29.50 7.64 6.28
C HIS A 601 31.03 7.48 6.46
N PRO A 602 31.82 7.33 5.38
CA PRO A 602 33.28 7.22 5.46
C PRO A 602 34.00 8.34 6.23
N SER A 603 33.38 9.52 6.36
CA SER A 603 33.89 10.62 7.21
C SER A 603 33.75 10.37 8.72
N GLY A 604 33.14 9.26 9.14
CA GLY A 604 32.83 8.96 10.54
C GLY A 604 31.52 9.58 11.03
N THR A 605 30.84 10.38 10.21
CA THR A 605 29.51 10.92 10.52
C THR A 605 28.43 9.85 10.37
N VAL A 606 27.46 9.82 11.27
CA VAL A 606 26.26 8.98 11.11
C VAL A 606 25.15 9.81 10.46
N TYR A 607 24.55 9.30 9.39
CA TYR A 607 23.34 9.85 8.80
C TYR A 607 22.15 8.96 9.14
N ALA A 608 21.01 9.59 9.40
CA ALA A 608 19.78 8.86 9.70
C ALA A 608 18.56 9.51 9.03
N ALA A 609 17.58 8.70 8.65
CA ALA A 609 16.23 9.18 8.36
C ALA A 609 15.27 8.53 9.36
N VAL A 610 14.57 9.34 10.16
CA VAL A 610 13.65 8.86 11.20
C VAL A 610 12.32 9.59 11.06
N ASN A 611 11.27 8.86 10.70
CA ASN A 611 9.93 9.39 10.45
C ASN A 611 9.92 10.59 9.47
N GLY A 612 10.71 10.48 8.40
CA GLY A 612 10.86 11.52 7.36
C GLY A 612 11.87 12.62 7.70
N LYS A 613 12.36 12.73 8.94
CA LYS A 613 13.40 13.70 9.31
C LYS A 613 14.77 13.16 8.92
N PHE A 614 15.50 13.90 8.11
CA PHE A 614 16.88 13.57 7.74
C PHE A 614 17.85 14.23 8.70
N LEU A 615 18.76 13.46 9.27
CA LEU A 615 19.59 13.84 10.40
C LEU A 615 21.06 13.55 10.12
N LYS A 616 21.91 14.43 10.61
CA LYS A 616 23.31 14.18 10.93
C LYS A 616 23.42 13.88 12.42
N ILE A 617 24.14 12.82 12.80
CA ILE A 617 24.37 12.43 14.20
C ILE A 617 25.88 12.43 14.45
N ASP A 618 26.29 13.18 15.48
CA ASP A 618 27.68 13.18 15.93
C ASP A 618 28.01 11.84 16.63
N PRO A 619 29.05 11.10 16.17
CA PRO A 619 29.35 9.77 16.66
C PRO A 619 29.78 9.75 18.13
N ASN A 620 30.30 10.85 18.66
CA ASN A 620 30.82 10.96 20.02
C ASN A 620 29.74 11.45 20.99
N THR A 621 29.16 12.61 20.69
CA THR A 621 28.20 13.31 21.56
C THR A 621 26.76 12.82 21.39
N LYS A 622 26.46 12.11 20.30
CA LYS A 622 25.11 11.69 19.90
C LYS A 622 24.17 12.87 19.60
N GLN A 623 24.70 14.07 19.46
CA GLN A 623 23.92 15.24 19.07
C GLN A 623 23.34 15.01 17.66
N MET A 624 22.02 15.16 17.54
CA MET A 624 21.29 15.02 16.29
C MET A 624 21.00 16.41 15.71
N THR A 625 21.40 16.65 14.46
CA THR A 625 21.11 17.88 13.71
C THR A 625 20.25 17.53 12.50
N GLN A 626 19.05 18.11 12.42
CA GLN A 626 18.18 17.92 11.28
C GLN A 626 18.72 18.69 10.06
N LEU A 627 18.85 18.00 8.93
CA LEU A 627 19.32 18.54 7.66
C LEU A 627 18.16 18.86 6.72
N ASP A 628 17.14 18.00 6.71
CA ASP A 628 16.00 18.12 5.79
C ASP A 628 14.81 17.29 6.27
N GLU A 629 13.70 17.34 5.54
CA GLU A 629 12.47 16.59 5.79
C GLU A 629 12.02 15.79 4.56
N ASN A 630 11.00 14.95 4.77
CA ASN A 630 10.39 14.05 3.79
C ASN A 630 11.38 13.06 3.16
N VAL A 631 12.47 12.72 3.86
CA VAL A 631 13.47 11.75 3.39
C VAL A 631 13.06 10.34 3.81
N GLY A 632 12.87 9.46 2.82
CA GLY A 632 12.60 8.04 3.07
C GLY A 632 13.74 7.16 2.56
N MET A 633 14.06 6.13 3.34
CA MET A 633 14.93 5.01 2.92
C MET A 633 16.27 5.43 2.30
N PRO A 634 17.07 6.26 3.00
CA PRO A 634 18.37 6.64 2.49
C PRO A 634 19.28 5.41 2.37
N VAL A 635 19.99 5.33 1.26
CA VAL A 635 21.05 4.36 0.97
C VAL A 635 22.30 5.13 0.56
N MET A 636 23.48 4.51 0.64
CA MET A 636 24.75 5.18 0.37
C MET A 636 25.57 4.36 -0.61
N ASP A 637 26.12 5.03 -1.63
CA ASP A 637 27.07 4.41 -2.56
C ASP A 637 28.49 4.33 -1.96
N GLU A 638 29.41 3.72 -2.70
CA GLU A 638 30.81 3.56 -2.28
C GLU A 638 31.57 4.90 -2.19
N GLN A 639 31.05 5.96 -2.82
CA GLN A 639 31.65 7.30 -2.80
C GLN A 639 31.11 8.16 -1.65
N GLY A 640 30.21 7.63 -0.81
CA GLY A 640 29.61 8.37 0.30
C GLY A 640 28.48 9.31 -0.14
N LYS A 641 27.93 9.15 -1.34
CA LYS A 641 26.74 9.87 -1.76
C LYS A 641 25.49 9.15 -1.29
N LEU A 642 24.51 9.91 -0.81
CA LEU A 642 23.29 9.35 -0.26
C LEU A 642 22.14 9.49 -1.25
N TYR A 643 21.45 8.39 -1.52
CA TYR A 643 20.27 8.34 -2.37
C TYR A 643 19.04 8.03 -1.51
N PHE A 644 17.93 8.71 -1.76
CA PHE A 644 16.70 8.52 -0.97
C PHE A 644 15.45 8.86 -1.78
N LYS A 645 14.28 8.44 -1.29
CA LYS A 645 12.99 8.75 -1.95
C LYS A 645 12.33 9.99 -1.36
N ARG A 646 11.66 10.75 -2.23
CA ARG A 646 10.54 11.64 -1.89
C ARG A 646 9.37 11.31 -2.80
N GLY A 647 8.40 10.54 -2.27
CA GLY A 647 7.31 10.02 -3.09
C GLY A 647 7.84 9.15 -4.23
N MET A 648 7.56 9.56 -5.48
CA MET A 648 7.99 8.91 -6.72
C MET A 648 9.43 9.23 -7.15
N ASP A 649 10.00 10.31 -6.61
CA ASP A 649 11.28 10.84 -7.05
C ASP A 649 12.44 10.25 -6.24
N LEU A 650 13.53 9.93 -6.95
CA LEU A 650 14.83 9.68 -6.36
C LEU A 650 15.56 11.00 -6.15
N TRP A 651 16.19 11.13 -5.00
CA TRP A 651 16.98 12.29 -4.64
C TRP A 651 18.38 11.88 -4.25
N LEU A 652 19.34 12.75 -4.56
CA LEU A 652 20.74 12.65 -4.21
C LEU A 652 21.07 13.73 -3.17
N TYR A 653 21.73 13.32 -2.08
CA TYR A 653 22.40 14.20 -1.15
C TYR A 653 23.91 13.96 -1.23
N GLU A 654 24.65 15.03 -1.48
CA GLU A 654 26.11 15.05 -1.48
C GLU A 654 26.58 15.76 -0.20
N PRO A 655 27.08 15.00 0.81
CA PRO A 655 27.72 15.59 1.97
C PRO A 655 28.85 16.54 1.56
N GLU A 656 29.08 17.59 2.36
CA GLU A 656 30.30 18.37 2.18
C GLU A 656 31.54 17.51 2.45
N ALA A 657 32.58 17.71 1.66
CA ALA A 657 33.89 17.15 1.97
C ALA A 657 34.34 17.69 3.33
N PRO A 658 34.95 16.86 4.20
CA PRO A 658 35.54 17.36 5.43
C PRO A 658 36.55 18.46 5.08
N VAL A 659 36.41 19.62 5.72
CA VAL A 659 37.46 20.65 5.67
C VAL A 659 38.64 20.07 6.44
N GLU A 660 39.74 19.80 5.73
CA GLU A 660 41.00 19.30 6.31
C GLU A 660 41.60 20.23 7.37
#